data_AF-A0A445DLC9-F1
#
_entry.id   AF-A0A445DLC9-F1
#
_cell.length_a   1.000
_cell.length_b   1.000
_cell.length_c   1.000
_cell.angle_alpha   90.00
_cell.angle_beta   90.00
_cell.angle_gamma   90.00
#
_symmetry.space_group_name_H-M   'P 1'
#
loop_
_entity.id
_entity.type
_entity.pdbx_description
1 polymer ?
#
loop_
_entity_poly.entity_id
_entity_poly.type
_entity_poly.pdbx_seq_one_letter_code
_entity_poly.pdbx_strand_id
1 'polypeptide(L)'
;MAPIPSENGVEGDDEREEEEEEEEEGDEEEDEEAEEGEEEDDEEEPRLKYQRMGGSIPALLSSDAASCIAVAERMIALGTHDGIVYILDFLGNQVKEFPAHSAVVNDLSFDLEGEYIGSCSDDGSVVICGLFSDEKTKFEYHRPMKAIALDPDYTRNASRRFVAGGLAGNLYLNSKTWLGYRDQVLHSGEGPIHAVKWRTSLVAWANNTGVKVYDTANNQRVTFIERPRDSPRPELLLPHLVWQGNAQRPEVRIVTWNNDELSTDALPVHGFEHYKPKDYSLAHAPFSGSSNAGGQWAAGDEPLYYIVSPKDVVIAKPRDTEDHITWLLQHGWHEKALAVVESSHGRSELLDEVGSRYLDHLIVERKYSEAASLCPKLLRGSASAWERWVFHFAHLRQLPVLVPYMPTENPRLRDSAYEVALNALATNPSFHKDLLSTIKSWPPVIYSALSVISAIEPQLKTSSMTEPLKEALAELYVINGQHEKAVALYADLMKPEVFDFIDKHKLHGAIREKVFQLMMIDCKRAVPLLIQAKNLISSPEVVKQLQNADNESDSRYFLHLYLHSLFEVNPHAGRDFHDMQDSLTALKEKLQRTVYRLTLVKGWNTEDIDAYYELISIGEPDFVEIKGVTYCGSSATSKLTMENVPWHAYVKAFSEALALKSQGEYEVACEHAHSCCVLLAKIKKFKIDGKWYTWIDYDKFHDLVASGRTFDSTDYMTATPSWAVYGAEEGGFDPEQSRYRKERRHHKSSRNQSEDVIVPDGSNLQRSRRGGGNTSSGGRVTAVDEVPIAMVVDDGKSWIELRRYKHYFNKMKGVVVSFEVVAGEELPLCHWREIQIIKDVSGIIKPSRLKVFHPDTLNTNIQGLGVKTTILVEVSIDSISDEGSDIVKLVLSLAFLVGAYSVDKASGANNMAIKIKKIVIGSCSM
;
A
#
# COMPACT_ATOMS: atom_id res chain seq x y z
N MET A 1 72.43 -21.31 40.26
CA MET A 1 72.99 -20.26 39.38
C MET A 1 71.99 -20.00 38.26
N ALA A 2 71.91 -18.75 37.78
CA ALA A 2 71.27 -18.35 36.53
C ALA A 2 72.35 -18.30 35.40
N PRO A 3 72.09 -17.93 34.13
CA PRO A 3 70.90 -17.26 33.57
C PRO A 3 70.42 -17.74 32.17
N ILE A 4 69.59 -16.88 31.54
CA ILE A 4 68.88 -16.88 30.24
C ILE A 4 69.67 -16.04 29.19
N PRO A 5 69.19 -15.60 27.98
CA PRO A 5 68.05 -15.96 27.10
C PRO A 5 68.40 -16.01 25.56
N SER A 6 67.36 -15.99 24.69
CA SER A 6 67.19 -15.23 23.40
C SER A 6 66.85 -16.08 22.14
N GLU A 7 65.97 -15.70 21.20
CA GLU A 7 64.87 -14.71 21.16
C GLU A 7 63.97 -14.90 19.89
N ASN A 8 62.69 -14.46 19.94
CA ASN A 8 61.75 -14.10 18.83
C ASN A 8 61.38 -15.16 17.74
N GLY A 9 60.20 -15.12 17.08
CA GLY A 9 59.00 -14.29 17.27
C GLY A 9 57.89 -14.52 16.20
N VAL A 10 56.77 -15.11 16.63
CA VAL A 10 55.35 -15.14 16.17
C VAL A 10 54.94 -14.53 14.81
N GLU A 11 54.19 -15.29 13.97
CA GLU A 11 52.80 -15.00 13.48
C GLU A 11 52.30 -16.08 12.47
N GLY A 12 50.98 -16.29 12.36
CA GLY A 12 50.33 -17.16 11.37
C GLY A 12 48.96 -17.70 11.79
N ASP A 13 47.91 -17.38 11.02
CA ASP A 13 46.52 -17.85 11.17
C ASP A 13 46.11 -18.88 10.07
N ASP A 14 45.03 -19.60 10.36
CA ASP A 14 43.98 -20.17 9.47
C ASP A 14 44.16 -21.43 8.57
N GLU A 15 43.01 -22.15 8.51
CA GLU A 15 42.50 -23.13 7.53
C GLU A 15 43.19 -24.50 7.28
N ARG A 16 42.53 -25.60 7.75
CA ARG A 16 41.82 -26.60 6.88
C ARG A 16 41.06 -27.70 7.66
N GLU A 17 40.15 -28.37 6.97
CA GLU A 17 39.18 -29.39 7.45
C GLU A 17 39.46 -30.81 6.87
N GLU A 18 38.47 -31.72 6.96
CA GLU A 18 38.45 -33.17 6.56
C GLU A 18 39.19 -34.10 7.56
N GLU A 19 38.74 -35.30 7.96
CA GLU A 19 37.72 -36.30 7.51
C GLU A 19 36.86 -36.79 8.74
N GLU A 20 35.55 -37.10 8.68
CA GLU A 20 34.83 -38.42 8.47
C GLU A 20 35.26 -39.61 9.40
N GLU A 21 34.46 -40.63 9.77
CA GLU A 21 33.01 -40.99 9.64
C GLU A 21 32.22 -40.60 10.95
N GLU A 22 31.20 -41.25 11.59
CA GLU A 22 30.43 -42.53 11.56
C GLU A 22 29.02 -42.29 12.28
N GLU A 23 28.10 -43.28 12.42
CA GLU A 23 26.67 -43.10 12.83
C GLU A 23 26.22 -43.90 14.09
N GLU A 24 25.13 -43.49 14.79
CA GLU A 24 24.01 -44.39 15.21
C GLU A 24 22.76 -43.64 15.78
N GLU A 25 21.64 -44.37 15.92
CA GLU A 25 20.26 -43.95 16.31
C GLU A 25 20.14 -43.63 17.83
N GLY A 26 19.10 -42.99 18.39
CA GLY A 26 17.85 -42.44 17.85
C GLY A 26 16.65 -42.77 18.77
N ASP A 27 16.07 -41.78 19.46
CA ASP A 27 14.87 -41.94 20.31
C ASP A 27 14.04 -40.63 20.31
N GLU A 28 12.70 -40.76 20.33
CA GLU A 28 11.73 -39.65 20.38
C GLU A 28 11.02 -39.67 21.75
N GLU A 29 11.09 -38.58 22.52
CA GLU A 29 10.21 -38.34 23.69
C GLU A 29 9.40 -37.06 23.46
N GLU A 30 8.06 -37.22 23.37
CA GLU A 30 7.08 -36.14 23.26
C GLU A 30 6.72 -35.55 24.64
N ASP A 31 6.16 -34.33 24.62
CA ASP A 31 5.28 -33.73 25.63
C ASP A 31 5.69 -33.73 27.11
N GLU A 32 6.23 -32.59 27.57
CA GLU A 32 5.61 -31.83 28.67
C GLU A 32 6.08 -30.35 28.63
N GLU A 33 5.55 -29.56 27.68
CA GLU A 33 5.63 -28.10 27.79
C GLU A 33 4.79 -27.65 28.98
N ALA A 34 5.45 -27.38 30.10
CA ALA A 34 4.82 -26.77 31.25
C ALA A 34 4.38 -25.35 30.89
N GLU A 35 3.07 -25.14 30.72
CA GLU A 35 2.46 -23.83 30.86
C GLU A 35 2.71 -23.34 32.30
N GLU A 36 3.84 -22.66 32.53
CA GLU A 36 3.99 -21.72 33.63
C GLU A 36 2.99 -20.58 33.37
N GLY A 37 1.74 -20.83 33.76
CA GLY A 37 0.70 -19.82 33.73
C GLY A 37 1.16 -18.64 34.56
N GLU A 38 1.34 -17.50 33.90
CA GLU A 38 1.57 -16.22 34.56
C GLU A 38 0.35 -15.96 35.47
N GLU A 39 0.49 -16.26 36.76
CA GLU A 39 -0.38 -15.68 37.78
C GLU A 39 -0.15 -14.16 37.67
N GLU A 40 -1.13 -13.44 37.12
CA GLU A 40 -1.19 -11.98 37.16
C GLU A 40 -1.29 -11.59 38.65
N ASP A 41 -0.13 -11.50 39.31
CA ASP A 41 0.02 -10.81 40.59
C ASP A 41 -0.50 -9.38 40.38
N ASP A 42 -1.67 -9.08 40.96
CA ASP A 42 -2.24 -7.74 40.98
C ASP A 42 -1.29 -6.81 41.77
N GLU A 43 -0.24 -6.29 41.12
CA GLU A 43 0.70 -5.32 41.69
C GLU A 43 -0.04 -4.01 42.01
N GLU A 44 -0.67 -3.95 43.19
CA GLU A 44 -1.32 -2.75 43.70
C GLU A 44 -0.34 -1.57 43.76
N GLU A 45 -0.76 -0.43 43.19
CA GLU A 45 0.04 0.79 43.03
C GLU A 45 0.87 1.14 44.28
N PRO A 46 2.21 0.95 44.26
CA PRO A 46 3.04 1.17 45.44
C PRO A 46 2.97 2.63 45.90
N ARG A 47 2.55 2.81 47.15
CA ARG A 47 2.27 4.14 47.71
C ARG A 47 3.54 4.96 47.99
N LEU A 48 4.73 4.34 47.93
CA LEU A 48 6.07 4.94 48.15
C LEU A 48 7.12 4.50 47.10
N LYS A 49 8.31 5.15 47.08
CA LYS A 49 9.40 4.93 46.10
C LYS A 49 10.78 4.82 46.79
N TYR A 50 11.77 4.18 46.15
CA TYR A 50 13.11 3.88 46.70
C TYR A 50 14.28 4.39 45.82
N GLN A 51 15.46 4.63 46.43
CA GLN A 51 16.69 5.06 45.73
C GLN A 51 17.96 4.59 46.46
N ARG A 52 19.06 4.33 45.72
CA ARG A 52 20.41 4.09 46.32
C ARG A 52 21.01 5.40 46.82
N MET A 53 21.60 5.39 48.02
CA MET A 53 22.35 6.54 48.56
C MET A 53 23.62 6.81 47.73
N GLY A 54 23.94 8.08 47.52
CA GLY A 54 24.99 8.52 46.59
C GLY A 54 26.16 9.20 47.30
N GLY A 55 26.50 10.40 46.82
CA GLY A 55 27.57 11.22 47.38
C GLY A 55 28.95 10.56 47.29
N SER A 56 29.69 10.56 48.40
CA SER A 56 31.05 10.04 48.50
C SER A 56 31.11 8.51 48.67
N ILE A 57 30.03 7.85 49.11
CA ILE A 57 30.03 6.43 49.49
C ILE A 57 30.65 5.51 48.42
N PRO A 58 30.32 5.61 47.11
CA PRO A 58 30.90 4.74 46.09
C PRO A 58 32.41 4.89 45.89
N ALA A 59 32.97 6.07 46.21
CA ALA A 59 34.40 6.32 46.15
C ALA A 59 35.11 5.85 47.43
N LEU A 60 34.52 6.12 48.61
CA LEU A 60 35.04 5.67 49.90
C LEU A 60 35.11 4.14 49.98
N LEU A 61 34.09 3.45 49.45
CA LEU A 61 34.00 2.00 49.43
C LEU A 61 34.57 1.37 48.14
N SER A 62 35.44 2.09 47.42
CA SER A 62 36.15 1.55 46.25
C SER A 62 37.47 0.83 46.61
N SER A 63 38.04 1.14 47.78
CA SER A 63 39.31 0.59 48.28
C SER A 63 39.24 -0.04 49.67
N ASP A 64 38.11 0.13 50.38
CA ASP A 64 37.83 -0.36 51.74
C ASP A 64 36.35 -0.81 51.79
N ALA A 65 35.97 -1.57 52.81
CA ALA A 65 34.60 -2.07 52.99
C ALA A 65 33.94 -1.45 54.22
N ALA A 66 32.63 -1.16 54.14
CA ALA A 66 31.85 -0.74 55.29
C ALA A 66 31.61 -1.92 56.24
N SER A 67 32.04 -1.80 57.49
CA SER A 67 31.88 -2.83 58.53
C SER A 67 30.70 -2.56 59.46
N CYS A 68 30.40 -1.30 59.74
CA CYS A 68 29.31 -0.89 60.62
C CYS A 68 28.77 0.51 60.28
N ILE A 69 27.54 0.80 60.73
CA ILE A 69 26.86 2.08 60.49
C ILE A 69 26.10 2.52 61.75
N ALA A 70 26.11 3.82 62.02
CA ALA A 70 25.26 4.46 63.02
C ALA A 70 24.62 5.73 62.43
N VAL A 71 23.49 6.17 63.00
CA VAL A 71 22.76 7.35 62.52
C VAL A 71 22.37 8.24 63.70
N ALA A 72 22.51 9.56 63.54
CA ALA A 72 22.02 10.59 64.46
C ALA A 72 21.07 11.56 63.74
N GLU A 73 20.46 12.52 64.45
CA GLU A 73 19.43 13.45 63.92
C GLU A 73 19.85 14.16 62.62
N ARG A 74 21.16 14.36 62.39
CA ARG A 74 21.69 15.22 61.32
C ARG A 74 22.82 14.62 60.48
N MET A 75 23.23 13.37 60.74
CA MET A 75 24.38 12.74 60.08
C MET A 75 24.38 11.21 60.22
N ILE A 76 25.08 10.56 59.30
CA ILE A 76 25.40 9.13 59.34
C ILE A 76 26.87 9.00 59.75
N ALA A 77 27.22 7.94 60.49
CA ALA A 77 28.59 7.50 60.66
C ALA A 77 28.78 6.10 60.04
N LEU A 78 29.85 5.94 59.29
CA LEU A 78 30.21 4.71 58.58
C LEU A 78 31.61 4.26 59.04
N GLY A 79 31.69 3.11 59.70
CA GLY A 79 32.94 2.48 60.10
C GLY A 79 33.40 1.49 59.03
N THR A 80 34.72 1.34 58.88
CA THR A 80 35.30 0.53 57.80
C THR A 80 36.29 -0.55 58.27
N HIS A 81 36.72 -1.40 57.33
CA HIS A 81 37.63 -2.52 57.59
C HIS A 81 39.07 -2.06 57.90
N ASP A 82 39.55 -0.96 57.33
CA ASP A 82 40.87 -0.40 57.66
C ASP A 82 40.89 0.45 58.95
N GLY A 83 39.75 0.59 59.64
CA GLY A 83 39.67 1.25 60.95
C GLY A 83 39.34 2.75 60.90
N ILE A 84 38.83 3.24 59.76
CA ILE A 84 38.38 4.61 59.57
C ILE A 84 36.91 4.74 59.98
N VAL A 85 36.54 5.89 60.53
CA VAL A 85 35.15 6.30 60.77
C VAL A 85 34.87 7.55 59.95
N TYR A 86 34.05 7.42 58.91
CA TYR A 86 33.55 8.53 58.13
C TYR A 86 32.27 9.08 58.74
N ILE A 87 32.10 10.39 58.70
CA ILE A 87 30.86 11.10 58.99
C ILE A 87 30.31 11.61 57.67
N LEU A 88 29.05 11.29 57.38
CA LEU A 88 28.37 11.58 56.13
C LEU A 88 27.09 12.40 56.37
N ASP A 89 26.67 13.17 55.37
CA ASP A 89 25.29 13.67 55.31
C ASP A 89 24.31 12.58 54.84
N PHE A 90 23.00 12.87 54.86
CA PHE A 90 21.96 11.94 54.41
C PHE A 90 21.91 11.69 52.90
N LEU A 91 22.71 12.42 52.09
CA LEU A 91 22.88 12.15 50.66
C LEU A 91 24.08 11.23 50.40
N GLY A 92 24.92 10.98 51.41
CA GLY A 92 26.13 10.16 51.36
C GLY A 92 27.42 10.95 51.16
N ASN A 93 27.40 12.29 51.22
CA ASN A 93 28.61 13.11 51.07
C ASN A 93 29.45 13.09 52.34
N GLN A 94 30.76 13.00 52.22
CA GLN A 94 31.70 13.05 53.35
C GLN A 94 31.73 14.45 53.99
N VAL A 95 31.49 14.50 55.30
CA VAL A 95 31.51 15.72 56.14
C VAL A 95 32.77 15.77 57.03
N LYS A 96 33.19 14.62 57.58
CA LYS A 96 34.40 14.49 58.42
C LYS A 96 34.94 13.06 58.31
N GLU A 97 36.21 12.86 58.63
CA GLU A 97 36.83 11.54 58.75
C GLU A 97 37.64 11.43 60.05
N PHE A 98 37.75 10.21 60.56
CA PHE A 98 38.58 9.87 61.71
C PHE A 98 39.31 8.55 61.43
N PRO A 99 40.63 8.55 61.18
CA PRO A 99 41.44 7.35 61.38
C PRO A 99 41.48 7.07 62.89
N ALA A 100 40.55 6.24 63.37
CA ALA A 100 40.33 5.96 64.79
C ALA A 100 41.15 4.75 65.25
N HIS A 101 41.21 3.73 64.41
CA HIS A 101 41.77 2.41 64.70
C HIS A 101 42.78 1.99 63.63
N SER A 102 43.45 0.86 63.86
CA SER A 102 44.37 0.22 62.90
C SER A 102 43.87 -1.15 62.43
N ALA A 103 42.56 -1.37 62.53
CA ALA A 103 41.83 -2.58 62.14
C ALA A 103 40.31 -2.30 62.18
N VAL A 104 39.52 -3.21 61.63
CA VAL A 104 38.05 -3.17 61.48
C VAL A 104 37.34 -2.48 62.64
N VAL A 105 36.53 -1.46 62.34
CA VAL A 105 35.57 -0.87 63.30
C VAL A 105 34.36 -1.80 63.40
N ASN A 106 34.07 -2.34 64.58
CA ASN A 106 33.01 -3.34 64.75
C ASN A 106 31.64 -2.74 65.05
N ASP A 107 31.60 -1.64 65.81
CA ASP A 107 30.36 -1.00 66.26
C ASP A 107 30.58 0.50 66.49
N LEU A 108 29.49 1.26 66.38
CA LEU A 108 29.45 2.71 66.49
C LEU A 108 28.27 3.15 67.38
N SER A 109 28.49 4.20 68.18
CA SER A 109 27.45 4.82 69.00
C SER A 109 27.65 6.32 69.06
N PHE A 110 26.64 7.08 68.65
CA PHE A 110 26.51 8.49 69.04
C PHE A 110 26.02 8.62 70.48
N ASP A 111 26.12 9.82 71.04
CA ASP A 111 25.31 10.26 72.18
C ASP A 111 23.97 10.89 71.71
N LEU A 112 23.07 11.25 72.63
CA LEU A 112 21.73 11.72 72.26
C LEU A 112 21.73 13.06 71.50
N GLU A 113 22.71 13.94 71.76
CA GLU A 113 22.85 15.22 71.05
C GLU A 113 23.59 15.07 69.71
N GLY A 114 24.24 13.93 69.47
CA GLY A 114 25.11 13.72 68.31
C GLY A 114 26.35 14.62 68.31
N GLU A 115 26.86 15.05 69.48
CA GLU A 115 28.11 15.82 69.56
C GLU A 115 29.35 14.92 69.63
N TYR A 116 29.19 13.68 70.11
CA TYR A 116 30.26 12.70 70.27
C TYR A 116 29.90 11.37 69.60
N ILE A 117 30.93 10.69 69.09
CA ILE A 117 30.83 9.32 68.59
C ILE A 117 31.86 8.42 69.27
N GLY A 118 31.41 7.27 69.74
CA GLY A 118 32.24 6.16 70.18
C GLY A 118 32.36 5.10 69.08
N SER A 119 33.58 4.58 68.92
CA SER A 119 33.95 3.50 68.00
C SER A 119 34.76 2.43 68.74
N CYS A 120 34.64 1.16 68.34
CA CYS A 120 35.44 0.07 68.89
C CYS A 120 35.92 -0.90 67.81
N SER A 121 37.09 -1.51 68.00
CA SER A 121 37.81 -2.22 66.94
C SER A 121 38.52 -3.51 67.37
N ASP A 122 38.87 -4.32 66.38
CA ASP A 122 39.76 -5.47 66.51
C ASP A 122 41.21 -5.09 66.84
N ASP A 123 41.58 -3.80 66.77
CA ASP A 123 42.82 -3.28 67.39
C ASP A 123 42.81 -3.36 68.93
N GLY A 124 41.66 -3.75 69.51
CA GLY A 124 41.48 -3.98 70.94
C GLY A 124 41.30 -2.71 71.74
N SER A 125 40.83 -1.64 71.10
CA SER A 125 40.57 -0.35 71.73
C SER A 125 39.16 0.19 71.49
N VAL A 126 38.81 1.19 72.30
CA VAL A 126 37.68 2.09 72.09
C VAL A 126 38.23 3.50 71.85
N VAL A 127 37.64 4.22 70.89
CA VAL A 127 37.94 5.63 70.64
C VAL A 127 36.67 6.45 70.69
N ILE A 128 36.66 7.51 71.50
CA ILE A 128 35.59 8.50 71.55
C ILE A 128 36.09 9.81 70.93
N CYS A 129 35.39 10.29 69.90
CA CYS A 129 35.70 11.50 69.14
C CYS A 129 34.59 12.54 69.30
N GLY A 130 34.96 13.81 69.48
CA GLY A 130 34.08 14.96 69.28
C GLY A 130 33.87 15.24 67.79
N LEU A 131 32.62 15.50 67.41
CA LEU A 131 32.27 15.89 66.05
C LEU A 131 32.53 17.39 65.84
N PHE A 132 32.16 18.20 66.82
CA PHE A 132 32.28 19.67 66.80
C PHE A 132 33.45 20.21 67.64
N SER A 133 34.36 19.33 68.08
CA SER A 133 35.58 19.67 68.82
C SER A 133 36.76 18.78 68.39
N ASP A 134 37.96 19.11 68.89
CA ASP A 134 39.18 18.31 68.70
C ASP A 134 39.36 17.24 69.80
N GLU A 135 38.36 16.98 70.65
CA GLU A 135 38.46 15.98 71.72
C GLU A 135 38.48 14.56 71.13
N LYS A 136 39.62 13.86 71.25
CA LYS A 136 39.77 12.44 70.89
C LYS A 136 40.41 11.68 72.05
N THR A 137 39.70 10.73 72.63
CA THR A 137 40.20 9.87 73.73
C THR A 137 40.22 8.41 73.29
N LYS A 138 41.36 7.73 73.46
CA LYS A 138 41.54 6.28 73.18
C LYS A 138 41.70 5.50 74.48
N PHE A 139 41.10 4.31 74.54
CA PHE A 139 41.07 3.40 75.68
C PHE A 139 41.49 2.00 75.21
N GLU A 140 42.49 1.39 75.84
CA GLU A 140 43.02 0.09 75.43
C GLU A 140 42.55 -1.06 76.32
N TYR A 141 42.10 -2.14 75.70
CA TYR A 141 41.60 -3.35 76.38
C TYR A 141 42.38 -4.63 75.96
N HIS A 142 43.32 -4.52 75.03
CA HIS A 142 44.26 -5.57 74.58
C HIS A 142 43.60 -6.88 74.08
N ARG A 143 42.31 -6.83 73.75
CA ARG A 143 41.48 -7.88 73.14
C ARG A 143 40.46 -7.21 72.21
N PRO A 144 40.16 -7.77 71.03
CA PRO A 144 39.20 -7.21 70.08
C PRO A 144 37.87 -6.79 70.71
N MET A 145 37.50 -5.53 70.52
CA MET A 145 36.30 -4.89 71.08
C MET A 145 35.21 -4.85 70.01
N LYS A 146 34.12 -5.60 70.25
CA LYS A 146 33.08 -5.91 69.26
C LYS A 146 31.81 -5.08 69.39
N ALA A 147 31.55 -4.45 70.53
CA ALA A 147 30.35 -3.64 70.74
C ALA A 147 30.58 -2.45 71.67
N ILE A 148 29.90 -1.33 71.40
CA ILE A 148 29.98 -0.08 72.16
C ILE A 148 28.62 0.64 72.25
N ALA A 149 28.36 1.26 73.40
CA ALA A 149 27.30 2.25 73.54
C ALA A 149 27.73 3.40 74.46
N LEU A 150 27.57 4.64 74.00
CA LEU A 150 27.69 5.83 74.84
C LEU A 150 26.50 5.92 75.81
N ASP A 151 26.72 6.55 76.96
CA ASP A 151 25.63 7.12 77.76
C ASP A 151 24.85 8.10 76.88
N PRO A 152 23.50 8.02 76.76
CA PRO A 152 22.74 8.98 75.97
C PRO A 152 23.01 10.43 76.40
N ASP A 153 23.22 10.66 77.70
CA ASP A 153 23.61 11.96 78.24
C ASP A 153 25.13 12.23 78.16
N TYR A 154 25.94 11.53 77.35
CA TYR A 154 27.41 11.65 77.34
C TYR A 154 27.92 13.10 77.22
N THR A 155 27.23 13.96 76.46
CA THR A 155 27.57 15.38 76.37
C THR A 155 27.24 16.16 77.64
N ARG A 156 26.07 15.89 78.23
CA ARG A 156 25.50 16.59 79.39
C ARG A 156 26.07 16.10 80.73
N ASN A 157 26.53 14.86 80.79
CA ASN A 157 26.96 14.15 81.98
C ASN A 157 28.47 14.31 82.21
N ALA A 158 28.86 15.02 83.27
CA ALA A 158 30.26 15.22 83.64
C ALA A 158 31.07 13.92 83.84
N SER A 159 30.40 12.79 84.14
CA SER A 159 31.03 11.47 84.24
C SER A 159 31.31 10.79 82.90
N ARG A 160 30.96 11.39 81.74
CA ARG A 160 31.36 10.96 80.38
C ARG A 160 31.45 9.43 80.23
N ARG A 161 30.31 8.74 80.41
CA ARG A 161 30.26 7.29 80.60
C ARG A 161 30.02 6.55 79.28
N PHE A 162 30.59 5.37 79.12
CA PHE A 162 30.25 4.47 78.02
C PHE A 162 30.36 3.02 78.47
N VAL A 163 29.66 2.12 77.78
CA VAL A 163 29.85 0.68 77.92
C VAL A 163 30.49 0.10 76.67
N ALA A 164 31.40 -0.85 76.86
CA ALA A 164 32.07 -1.54 75.78
C ALA A 164 32.36 -3.01 76.13
N GLY A 165 32.36 -3.88 75.13
CA GLY A 165 32.65 -5.30 75.30
C GLY A 165 33.22 -5.94 74.04
N GLY A 166 33.70 -7.17 74.17
CA GLY A 166 34.28 -7.91 73.05
C GLY A 166 34.72 -9.32 73.39
N LEU A 167 35.74 -9.82 72.67
CA LEU A 167 36.18 -11.22 72.75
C LEU A 167 36.81 -11.62 74.08
N ALA A 168 37.12 -10.66 74.97
CA ALA A 168 37.49 -10.93 76.36
C ALA A 168 36.33 -11.49 77.21
N GLY A 169 35.08 -11.35 76.75
CA GLY A 169 33.87 -11.75 77.48
C GLY A 169 33.56 -10.90 78.72
N ASN A 170 34.22 -9.75 78.86
CA ASN A 170 33.91 -8.72 79.86
C ASN A 170 33.06 -7.62 79.22
N LEU A 171 32.07 -7.12 79.97
CA LEU A 171 31.41 -5.84 79.70
C LEU A 171 31.95 -4.80 80.68
N TYR A 172 32.61 -3.78 80.15
CA TYR A 172 33.12 -2.65 80.92
C TYR A 172 32.13 -1.49 80.87
N LEU A 173 31.88 -0.85 82.02
CA LEU A 173 31.34 0.50 82.13
C LEU A 173 32.51 1.42 82.47
N ASN A 174 32.92 2.24 81.50
CA ASN A 174 33.90 3.29 81.73
C ASN A 174 33.20 4.54 82.29
N SER A 175 33.86 5.27 83.17
CA SER A 175 33.36 6.55 83.70
C SER A 175 34.51 7.50 84.06
N LYS A 176 34.36 8.77 83.69
CA LYS A 176 35.25 9.87 84.07
C LYS A 176 35.04 10.24 85.53
N THR A 177 36.14 10.26 86.27
CA THR A 177 36.23 10.71 87.66
C THR A 177 37.23 11.86 87.76
N TRP A 178 37.35 12.48 88.94
CA TRP A 178 38.37 13.52 89.18
C TRP A 178 39.81 12.99 89.11
N LEU A 179 40.01 11.66 89.19
CA LEU A 179 41.30 10.98 88.99
C LEU A 179 41.52 10.53 87.52
N GLY A 180 40.66 10.96 86.59
CA GLY A 180 40.62 10.45 85.22
C GLY A 180 39.58 9.34 85.04
N TYR A 181 39.65 8.64 83.90
CA TYR A 181 38.71 7.58 83.56
C TYR A 181 38.99 6.29 84.33
N ARG A 182 37.92 5.53 84.62
CA ARG A 182 37.97 4.26 85.34
C ARG A 182 36.94 3.28 84.76
N ASP A 183 37.35 2.03 84.59
CA ASP A 183 36.44 0.93 84.26
C ASP A 183 35.84 0.26 85.50
N GLN A 184 34.58 -0.14 85.37
CA GLN A 184 33.87 -1.07 86.24
C GLN A 184 33.42 -2.25 85.37
N VAL A 185 33.84 -3.47 85.71
CA VAL A 185 33.32 -4.68 85.04
C VAL A 185 31.89 -4.90 85.52
N LEU A 186 30.91 -4.71 84.62
CA LEU A 186 29.49 -4.97 84.90
C LEU A 186 29.15 -6.45 84.78
N HIS A 187 29.88 -7.17 83.92
CA HIS A 187 29.63 -8.57 83.61
C HIS A 187 30.90 -9.24 83.08
N SER A 188 31.08 -10.53 83.39
CA SER A 188 32.15 -11.37 82.87
C SER A 188 31.76 -12.86 82.87
N GLY A 189 32.49 -13.68 82.10
CA GLY A 189 32.51 -15.15 82.25
C GLY A 189 31.52 -15.96 81.39
N GLU A 190 30.62 -15.33 80.64
CA GLU A 190 29.60 -16.00 79.81
C GLU A 190 29.91 -15.98 78.29
N GLY A 191 31.20 -15.91 77.94
CA GLY A 191 31.68 -15.79 76.55
C GLY A 191 31.68 -14.34 76.03
N PRO A 192 32.06 -14.12 74.76
CA PRO A 192 32.18 -12.79 74.15
C PRO A 192 30.92 -11.93 74.26
N ILE A 193 31.13 -10.61 74.34
CA ILE A 193 30.05 -9.63 74.16
C ILE A 193 29.96 -9.32 72.66
N HIS A 194 28.79 -9.55 72.05
CA HIS A 194 28.58 -9.39 70.60
C HIS A 194 27.84 -8.11 70.23
N ALA A 195 26.97 -7.62 71.12
CA ALA A 195 26.22 -6.38 70.92
C ALA A 195 25.94 -5.72 72.28
N VAL A 196 25.91 -4.39 72.30
CA VAL A 196 25.45 -3.58 73.44
C VAL A 196 24.76 -2.33 72.92
N LYS A 197 23.65 -1.90 73.53
CA LYS A 197 23.01 -0.60 73.27
C LYS A 197 22.49 0.00 74.57
N TRP A 198 22.58 1.32 74.71
CA TRP A 198 22.17 2.09 75.89
C TRP A 198 20.96 2.98 75.54
N ARG A 199 19.93 3.03 76.39
CA ARG A 199 18.83 4.00 76.32
C ARG A 199 18.41 4.44 77.72
N THR A 200 18.31 5.75 77.94
CA THR A 200 18.15 6.38 79.26
C THR A 200 19.12 5.80 80.31
N SER A 201 18.66 5.17 81.38
CA SER A 201 19.53 4.50 82.35
C SER A 201 19.86 3.04 81.99
N LEU A 202 19.18 2.46 80.99
CA LEU A 202 19.24 1.03 80.69
C LEU A 202 20.32 0.70 79.66
N VAL A 203 21.17 -0.28 79.99
CA VAL A 203 22.13 -0.93 79.10
C VAL A 203 21.64 -2.35 78.81
N ALA A 204 21.47 -2.69 77.54
CA ALA A 204 21.19 -4.06 77.09
C ALA A 204 22.41 -4.61 76.36
N TRP A 205 22.83 -5.85 76.66
CA TRP A 205 23.93 -6.53 75.96
C TRP A 205 23.62 -7.99 75.66
N ALA A 206 24.23 -8.52 74.61
CA ALA A 206 24.13 -9.91 74.19
C ALA A 206 25.50 -10.63 74.30
N ASN A 207 25.49 -11.84 74.87
CA ASN A 207 26.63 -12.76 74.90
C ASN A 207 26.19 -14.18 74.51
N ASN A 208 27.09 -15.17 74.57
CA ASN A 208 26.81 -16.54 74.11
C ASN A 208 25.62 -17.21 74.83
N THR A 209 25.24 -16.74 76.02
CA THR A 209 24.11 -17.27 76.83
C THR A 209 22.78 -16.54 76.60
N GLY A 210 22.77 -15.36 75.98
CA GLY A 210 21.57 -14.57 75.74
C GLY A 210 21.71 -13.08 76.07
N VAL A 211 20.57 -12.40 76.18
CA VAL A 211 20.48 -10.94 76.32
C VAL A 211 20.23 -10.55 77.78
N LYS A 212 20.93 -9.54 78.30
CA LYS A 212 20.78 -9.06 79.68
C LYS A 212 20.55 -7.55 79.67
N VAL A 213 19.78 -7.07 80.64
CA VAL A 213 19.51 -5.63 80.82
C VAL A 213 19.97 -5.20 82.21
N TYR A 214 20.66 -4.07 82.30
CA TYR A 214 21.18 -3.47 83.52
C TYR A 214 20.76 -2.00 83.60
N ASP A 215 20.27 -1.60 84.77
CA ASP A 215 19.91 -0.23 85.08
C ASP A 215 21.09 0.47 85.78
N THR A 216 21.70 1.42 85.07
CA THR A 216 22.84 2.21 85.54
C THR A 216 22.46 3.31 86.53
N ALA A 217 21.16 3.60 86.73
CA ALA A 217 20.71 4.52 87.77
C ALA A 217 20.58 3.82 89.13
N ASN A 218 20.03 2.60 89.14
CA ASN A 218 19.88 1.78 90.35
C ASN A 218 21.00 0.73 90.53
N ASN A 219 21.99 0.69 89.64
CA ASN A 219 23.16 -0.21 89.67
C ASN A 219 22.77 -1.71 89.84
N GLN A 220 21.80 -2.17 89.04
CA GLN A 220 21.22 -3.52 89.16
C GLN A 220 20.88 -4.16 87.81
N ARG A 221 20.97 -5.50 87.71
CA ARG A 221 20.48 -6.25 86.54
C ARG A 221 18.95 -6.38 86.60
N VAL A 222 18.27 -5.84 85.59
CA VAL A 222 16.80 -5.81 85.48
C VAL A 222 16.25 -7.16 85.00
N THR A 223 16.84 -7.76 83.97
CA THR A 223 16.40 -9.05 83.42
C THR A 223 17.51 -9.81 82.69
N PHE A 224 17.25 -11.09 82.42
CA PHE A 224 18.00 -11.97 81.54
C PHE A 224 17.02 -12.74 80.66
N ILE A 225 17.24 -12.68 79.35
CA ILE A 225 16.54 -13.45 78.32
C ILE A 225 17.53 -14.52 77.86
N GLU A 226 17.26 -15.79 78.20
CA GLU A 226 18.07 -16.92 77.79
C GLU A 226 18.03 -17.09 76.27
N ARG A 227 19.19 -17.35 75.64
CA ARG A 227 19.26 -17.64 74.20
C ARG A 227 18.53 -18.96 73.92
N PRO A 228 17.55 -19.00 72.99
CA PRO A 228 16.77 -20.21 72.72
C PRO A 228 17.65 -21.42 72.41
N ARG A 229 17.20 -22.60 72.83
CA ARG A 229 17.84 -23.86 72.46
C ARG A 229 17.89 -24.00 70.95
N ASP A 230 18.94 -24.66 70.46
CA ASP A 230 19.19 -24.92 69.05
C ASP A 230 19.39 -23.67 68.16
N SER A 231 19.49 -22.47 68.76
CA SER A 231 19.89 -21.23 68.05
C SER A 231 21.25 -21.40 67.36
N PRO A 232 21.43 -20.91 66.11
CA PRO A 232 22.72 -20.80 65.46
C PRO A 232 23.76 -20.11 66.35
N ARG A 233 25.03 -20.51 66.24
CA ARG A 233 26.13 -19.93 67.03
C ARG A 233 26.20 -18.41 66.81
N PRO A 234 26.47 -17.58 67.85
CA PRO A 234 26.51 -16.12 67.67
C PRO A 234 27.55 -15.66 66.65
N GLU A 235 28.61 -16.45 66.46
CA GLU A 235 29.66 -16.22 65.46
C GLU A 235 29.22 -16.53 64.02
N LEU A 236 28.03 -17.14 63.82
CA LEU A 236 27.39 -17.39 62.53
C LEU A 236 26.19 -16.46 62.29
N LEU A 237 25.52 -16.01 63.36
CA LEU A 237 24.38 -15.09 63.30
C LEU A 237 24.48 -14.09 64.47
N LEU A 238 25.01 -12.91 64.18
CA LEU A 238 25.26 -11.88 65.19
C LEU A 238 23.94 -11.34 65.78
N PRO A 239 23.82 -11.21 67.11
CA PRO A 239 22.59 -10.74 67.75
C PRO A 239 22.42 -9.21 67.59
N HIS A 240 21.52 -8.79 66.71
CA HIS A 240 21.16 -7.37 66.59
C HIS A 240 20.29 -6.93 67.78
N LEU A 241 20.65 -5.82 68.44
CA LEU A 241 19.89 -5.24 69.55
C LEU A 241 19.40 -3.84 69.16
N VAL A 242 18.10 -3.61 69.28
CA VAL A 242 17.48 -2.28 69.15
C VAL A 242 16.57 -2.05 70.36
N TRP A 243 16.68 -0.86 70.96
CA TRP A 243 15.71 -0.41 71.96
C TRP A 243 14.43 0.03 71.27
N GLN A 244 13.45 -0.86 71.14
CA GLN A 244 12.15 -0.53 70.55
C GLN A 244 11.54 0.71 71.22
N GLY A 245 11.23 1.73 70.43
CA GLY A 245 10.35 2.81 70.87
C GLY A 245 8.94 2.25 71.07
N ASN A 246 8.27 2.61 72.17
CA ASN A 246 6.86 2.26 72.35
C ASN A 246 5.92 3.00 71.37
N ALA A 247 6.49 3.84 70.50
CA ALA A 247 5.85 4.38 69.32
C ALA A 247 6.44 3.71 68.08
N GLN A 248 5.56 3.12 67.27
CA GLN A 248 5.83 2.92 65.84
C GLN A 248 5.82 4.28 65.12
N ARG A 249 6.21 4.31 63.84
CA ARG A 249 6.00 5.50 63.00
C ARG A 249 4.52 5.89 63.04
N PRO A 250 4.17 7.18 63.21
CA PRO A 250 2.78 7.60 63.23
C PRO A 250 2.18 7.38 61.83
N GLU A 251 1.05 6.67 61.79
CA GLU A 251 0.31 6.42 60.56
C GLU A 251 -0.76 7.49 60.35
N VAL A 252 -0.96 7.92 59.11
CA VAL A 252 -2.20 8.57 58.68
C VAL A 252 -3.08 7.50 58.04
N ARG A 253 -4.33 7.43 58.46
CA ARG A 253 -5.32 6.53 57.87
C ARG A 253 -6.46 7.32 57.25
N ILE A 254 -6.83 6.95 56.02
CA ILE A 254 -8.00 7.48 55.32
C ILE A 254 -9.10 6.41 55.44
N VAL A 255 -10.26 6.79 55.96
CA VAL A 255 -11.39 5.86 56.19
C VAL A 255 -12.69 6.42 55.61
N THR A 256 -13.63 5.53 55.28
CA THR A 256 -15.00 5.90 54.90
C THR A 256 -15.80 6.42 56.10
N TRP A 257 -16.97 7.01 55.84
CA TRP A 257 -17.95 7.32 56.89
C TRP A 257 -18.50 6.09 57.63
N ASN A 258 -18.31 4.87 57.09
CA ASN A 258 -18.65 3.61 57.75
C ASN A 258 -17.46 3.01 58.54
N ASN A 259 -16.30 3.67 58.54
CA ASN A 259 -15.03 3.20 59.11
C ASN A 259 -14.40 2.01 58.34
N ASP A 260 -14.61 1.92 57.02
CA ASP A 260 -13.82 1.05 56.13
C ASP A 260 -12.48 1.75 55.80
N GLU A 261 -11.37 1.01 55.72
CA GLU A 261 -10.03 1.59 55.49
C GLU A 261 -9.72 1.73 53.98
N LEU A 262 -9.23 2.91 53.56
CA LEU A 262 -8.92 3.27 52.17
C LEU A 262 -7.42 3.53 51.94
N SER A 263 -6.71 3.99 52.98
CA SER A 263 -5.25 4.13 53.00
C SER A 263 -4.72 4.05 54.42
N THR A 264 -3.52 3.53 54.57
CA THR A 264 -2.71 3.60 55.80
C THR A 264 -1.26 3.91 55.39
N ASP A 265 -0.80 5.10 55.71
CA ASP A 265 0.49 5.65 55.26
C ASP A 265 1.36 5.99 56.48
N ALA A 266 2.51 5.32 56.61
CA ALA A 266 3.45 5.54 57.72
C ALA A 266 4.30 6.79 57.50
N LEU A 267 4.18 7.80 58.36
CA LEU A 267 4.82 9.10 58.14
C LEU A 267 6.33 9.08 58.44
N PRO A 268 7.13 9.88 57.69
CA PRO A 268 8.58 10.03 57.90
C PRO A 268 8.95 10.99 59.05
N VAL A 269 8.07 11.21 60.05
CA VAL A 269 8.27 12.21 61.12
C VAL A 269 9.56 11.98 61.90
N HIS A 270 10.35 13.05 62.11
CA HIS A 270 11.58 13.00 62.89
C HIS A 270 11.34 12.87 64.41
N GLY A 271 12.07 11.95 65.06
CA GLY A 271 12.06 11.74 66.53
C GLY A 271 10.83 11.00 67.07
N PHE A 272 10.05 10.34 66.21
CA PHE A 272 8.80 9.67 66.56
C PHE A 272 8.92 8.66 67.71
N GLU A 273 10.08 8.04 67.87
CA GLU A 273 10.43 7.02 68.89
C GLU A 273 10.32 7.52 70.34
N HIS A 274 10.20 8.84 70.51
CA HIS A 274 10.11 9.56 71.78
C HIS A 274 8.72 10.12 72.08
N TYR A 275 7.79 10.10 71.12
CA TYR A 275 6.46 10.71 71.22
C TYR A 275 5.36 9.69 71.51
N LYS A 276 4.16 10.16 71.87
CA LYS A 276 2.95 9.34 72.03
C LYS A 276 1.84 9.88 71.12
N PRO A 277 0.76 9.13 70.83
CA PRO A 277 -0.31 9.60 69.95
C PRO A 277 -0.89 10.98 70.30
N LYS A 278 -0.93 11.32 71.60
CA LYS A 278 -1.38 12.61 72.14
C LYS A 278 -0.40 13.78 71.99
N ASP A 279 0.81 13.53 71.50
CA ASP A 279 1.85 14.54 71.23
C ASP A 279 1.87 14.94 69.73
N TYR A 280 1.04 14.31 68.91
CA TYR A 280 0.74 14.69 67.54
C TYR A 280 -0.57 15.48 67.47
N SER A 281 -0.69 16.36 66.47
CA SER A 281 -1.94 17.06 66.14
C SER A 281 -2.20 17.01 64.65
N LEU A 282 -3.41 16.61 64.26
CA LEU A 282 -3.89 16.69 62.88
C LEU A 282 -4.74 17.95 62.72
N ALA A 283 -4.32 18.84 61.83
CA ALA A 283 -5.08 19.99 61.37
C ALA A 283 -5.33 19.90 59.86
N HIS A 284 -6.25 20.70 59.34
CA HIS A 284 -6.47 20.85 57.90
C HIS A 284 -6.67 22.32 57.53
N ALA A 285 -6.38 22.68 56.28
CA ALA A 285 -6.80 23.97 55.74
C ALA A 285 -8.34 24.02 55.64
N PRO A 286 -8.98 25.18 55.92
CA PRO A 286 -10.41 25.34 55.65
C PRO A 286 -10.66 25.37 54.14
N PHE A 287 -11.23 24.29 53.61
CA PHE A 287 -11.59 24.16 52.20
C PHE A 287 -12.94 24.83 51.91
N SER A 288 -13.07 25.44 50.73
CA SER A 288 -14.29 26.13 50.27
C SER A 288 -14.97 25.46 49.07
N GLY A 289 -14.29 24.53 48.39
CA GLY A 289 -14.82 23.79 47.25
C GLY A 289 -15.55 22.52 47.65
N SER A 290 -16.49 22.08 46.82
CA SER A 290 -16.98 20.70 46.79
C SER A 290 -16.11 19.87 45.86
N SER A 291 -15.73 18.65 46.24
CA SER A 291 -15.16 17.69 45.29
C SER A 291 -16.14 17.38 44.16
N ASN A 292 -15.61 17.10 42.96
CA ASN A 292 -16.42 16.66 41.84
C ASN A 292 -16.90 15.22 42.04
N ALA A 293 -17.97 14.82 41.35
CA ALA A 293 -18.46 13.45 41.38
C ALA A 293 -17.38 12.49 40.83
N GLY A 294 -16.73 11.75 41.72
CA GLY A 294 -15.49 11.00 41.44
C GLY A 294 -14.36 11.25 42.44
N GLY A 295 -14.47 12.27 43.31
CA GLY A 295 -13.52 12.52 44.40
C GLY A 295 -12.31 13.39 44.05
N GLN A 296 -12.10 13.70 42.77
CA GLN A 296 -11.11 14.68 42.32
C GLN A 296 -11.45 16.11 42.80
N TRP A 297 -10.40 16.85 43.16
CA TRP A 297 -10.44 18.26 43.54
C TRP A 297 -9.91 19.14 42.40
N ALA A 298 -10.27 20.43 42.39
CA ALA A 298 -9.63 21.39 41.49
C ALA A 298 -8.21 21.71 41.99
N ALA A 299 -7.27 21.90 41.07
CA ALA A 299 -5.87 22.16 41.42
C ALA A 299 -5.73 23.45 42.25
N GLY A 300 -5.26 23.32 43.49
CA GLY A 300 -5.18 24.40 44.48
C GLY A 300 -6.37 24.50 45.46
N ASP A 301 -7.49 23.83 45.20
CA ASP A 301 -8.62 23.67 46.13
C ASP A 301 -8.53 22.34 46.93
N GLU A 302 -7.45 21.58 46.77
CA GLU A 302 -7.17 20.33 47.47
C GLU A 302 -7.18 20.50 49.00
N PRO A 303 -7.73 19.55 49.78
CA PRO A 303 -7.64 19.57 51.23
C PRO A 303 -6.19 19.30 51.68
N LEU A 304 -5.50 20.34 52.14
CA LEU A 304 -4.18 20.23 52.77
C LEU A 304 -4.33 19.77 54.23
N TYR A 305 -3.74 18.62 54.56
CA TYR A 305 -3.68 18.09 55.92
C TYR A 305 -2.30 18.35 56.52
N TYR A 306 -2.27 18.83 57.76
CA TYR A 306 -1.04 19.16 58.48
C TYR A 306 -0.92 18.25 59.70
N ILE A 307 0.08 17.37 59.70
CA ILE A 307 0.42 16.53 60.85
C ILE A 307 1.59 17.18 61.59
N VAL A 308 1.29 17.76 62.74
CA VAL A 308 2.25 18.45 63.60
C VAL A 308 2.74 17.50 64.69
N SER A 309 4.06 17.47 64.90
CA SER A 309 4.72 16.81 66.03
C SER A 309 5.46 17.84 66.90
N PRO A 310 6.07 17.44 68.04
CA PRO A 310 6.89 18.35 68.86
C PRO A 310 8.16 18.90 68.19
N LYS A 311 8.53 18.40 67.00
CA LYS A 311 9.73 18.81 66.24
C LYS A 311 9.50 19.04 64.74
N ASP A 312 8.33 18.69 64.20
CA ASP A 312 8.14 18.47 62.76
C ASP A 312 6.72 18.87 62.31
N VAL A 313 6.54 19.18 61.03
CA VAL A 313 5.24 19.49 60.41
C VAL A 313 5.18 18.87 59.01
N VAL A 314 4.51 17.73 58.89
CA VAL A 314 4.28 17.05 57.62
C VAL A 314 3.02 17.60 56.96
N ILE A 315 3.10 17.93 55.67
CA ILE A 315 1.93 18.30 54.86
C ILE A 315 1.56 17.09 53.99
N ALA A 316 0.37 16.55 54.18
CA ALA A 316 -0.18 15.48 53.36
C ALA A 316 -1.21 16.04 52.36
N LYS A 317 -1.20 15.46 51.16
CA LYS A 317 -2.13 15.72 50.05
C LYS A 317 -2.62 14.38 49.49
N PRO A 318 -3.79 14.32 48.83
CA PRO A 318 -4.10 13.24 47.90
C PRO A 318 -3.05 13.16 46.77
N ARG A 319 -2.76 11.96 46.24
CA ARG A 319 -2.15 11.84 44.90
C ARG A 319 -3.08 12.50 43.89
N ASP A 320 -2.51 13.19 42.90
CA ASP A 320 -3.29 13.76 41.81
C ASP A 320 -3.37 12.81 40.60
N THR A 321 -3.83 13.33 39.47
CA THR A 321 -3.99 12.53 38.24
C THR A 321 -2.65 12.29 37.53
N GLU A 322 -1.69 13.21 37.69
CA GLU A 322 -0.35 13.19 37.09
C GLU A 322 0.53 12.12 37.77
N ASP A 323 0.40 11.96 39.09
CA ASP A 323 0.96 10.84 39.87
C ASP A 323 0.51 9.47 39.32
N HIS A 324 -0.81 9.27 39.15
CA HIS A 324 -1.38 7.99 38.72
C HIS A 324 -1.04 7.67 37.25
N ILE A 325 -1.08 8.67 36.36
CA ILE A 325 -0.58 8.51 34.98
C ILE A 325 0.88 8.07 34.97
N THR A 326 1.72 8.66 35.85
CA THR A 326 3.13 8.29 35.97
C THR A 326 3.31 6.85 36.42
N TRP A 327 2.49 6.36 37.35
CA TRP A 327 2.53 4.95 37.79
C TRP A 327 2.13 3.99 36.67
N LEU A 328 1.01 4.24 35.97
CA LEU A 328 0.54 3.42 34.85
C LEU A 328 1.60 3.32 33.72
N LEU A 329 2.32 4.41 33.45
CA LEU A 329 3.45 4.43 32.50
C LEU A 329 4.68 3.62 32.94
N GLN A 330 4.83 3.31 34.23
CA GLN A 330 5.96 2.53 34.74
C GLN A 330 5.74 1.01 34.62
N HIS A 331 4.48 0.56 34.53
CA HIS A 331 4.10 -0.87 34.51
C HIS A 331 3.65 -1.31 33.10
N GLY A 332 4.03 -0.56 32.06
CA GLY A 332 3.67 -0.84 30.66
C GLY A 332 2.19 -0.60 30.30
N TRP A 333 1.36 -0.14 31.23
CA TRP A 333 -0.10 -0.01 31.06
C TRP A 333 -0.48 1.27 30.29
N HIS A 334 0.12 1.47 29.13
CA HIS A 334 0.03 2.68 28.33
C HIS A 334 -1.40 3.03 27.87
N GLU A 335 -2.23 2.04 27.57
CA GLU A 335 -3.66 2.27 27.25
C GLU A 335 -4.44 2.82 28.46
N LYS A 336 -4.23 2.23 29.65
CA LYS A 336 -4.84 2.71 30.91
C LYS A 336 -4.40 4.16 31.17
N ALA A 337 -3.10 4.46 31.02
CA ALA A 337 -2.55 5.81 31.17
C ALA A 337 -3.21 6.82 30.20
N LEU A 338 -3.34 6.45 28.93
CA LEU A 338 -3.97 7.29 27.90
C LEU A 338 -5.44 7.58 28.21
N ALA A 339 -6.21 6.58 28.66
CA ALA A 339 -7.61 6.75 29.05
C ALA A 339 -7.79 7.72 30.22
N VAL A 340 -6.86 7.73 31.19
CA VAL A 340 -6.85 8.70 32.29
C VAL A 340 -6.58 10.12 31.80
N VAL A 341 -5.63 10.33 30.88
CA VAL A 341 -5.39 11.66 30.27
C VAL A 341 -6.60 12.17 29.48
N GLU A 342 -7.24 11.30 28.69
CA GLU A 342 -8.36 11.70 27.82
C GLU A 342 -9.65 12.01 28.58
N SER A 343 -9.93 11.29 29.67
CA SER A 343 -11.06 11.59 30.57
C SER A 343 -10.83 12.87 31.38
N SER A 344 -9.60 13.11 31.84
CA SER A 344 -9.25 14.22 32.74
C SER A 344 -9.11 15.59 32.07
N HIS A 345 -9.55 15.73 30.81
CA HIS A 345 -9.43 16.97 30.01
C HIS A 345 -7.96 17.47 29.97
N GLY A 346 -7.01 16.54 29.86
CA GLY A 346 -5.61 16.75 30.24
C GLY A 346 -4.86 17.88 29.52
N ARG A 347 -3.85 18.43 30.21
CA ARG A 347 -2.85 19.35 29.64
C ARG A 347 -2.16 18.66 28.44
N SER A 348 -1.97 19.38 27.34
CA SER A 348 -1.37 18.82 26.11
C SER A 348 0.02 18.21 26.35
N GLU A 349 0.78 18.78 27.28
CA GLU A 349 2.15 18.36 27.64
C GLU A 349 2.20 16.92 28.18
N LEU A 350 1.22 16.52 28.99
CA LEU A 350 1.14 15.16 29.55
C LEU A 350 0.74 14.13 28.50
N LEU A 351 -0.08 14.53 27.52
CA LEU A 351 -0.46 13.65 26.41
C LEU A 351 0.71 13.45 25.44
N ASP A 352 1.52 14.49 25.19
CA ASP A 352 2.74 14.38 24.39
C ASP A 352 3.76 13.41 25.05
N GLU A 353 3.88 13.40 26.38
CA GLU A 353 4.72 12.43 27.10
C GLU A 353 4.16 11.00 27.07
N VAL A 354 2.90 10.81 27.51
CA VAL A 354 2.23 9.49 27.49
C VAL A 354 2.25 8.89 26.08
N GLY A 355 1.96 9.72 25.08
CA GLY A 355 1.97 9.34 23.67
C GLY A 355 3.35 8.99 23.14
N SER A 356 4.41 9.72 23.53
CA SER A 356 5.78 9.31 23.15
C SER A 356 6.13 7.97 23.78
N ARG A 357 6.00 7.81 25.11
CA ARG A 357 6.40 6.57 25.79
C ARG A 357 5.67 5.33 25.27
N TYR A 358 4.38 5.45 24.92
CA TYR A 358 3.60 4.36 24.34
C TYR A 358 4.11 3.99 22.94
N LEU A 359 4.39 4.98 22.08
CA LEU A 359 4.99 4.74 20.76
C LEU A 359 6.40 4.14 20.89
N ASP A 360 7.24 4.65 21.79
CA ASP A 360 8.58 4.13 22.08
C ASP A 360 8.51 2.64 22.50
N HIS A 361 7.57 2.26 23.37
CA HIS A 361 7.32 0.87 23.76
C HIS A 361 6.89 -0.01 22.58
N LEU A 362 5.88 0.40 21.80
CA LEU A 362 5.42 -0.37 20.63
C LEU A 362 6.51 -0.52 19.55
N ILE A 363 7.43 0.44 19.43
CA ILE A 363 8.62 0.33 18.57
C ILE A 363 9.60 -0.74 19.08
N VAL A 364 9.86 -0.80 20.39
CA VAL A 364 10.72 -1.82 21.02
C VAL A 364 10.15 -3.22 20.81
N GLU A 365 8.83 -3.38 20.96
CA GLU A 365 8.11 -4.63 20.68
C GLU A 365 7.93 -4.92 19.17
N ARG A 366 8.43 -4.05 18.29
CA ARG A 366 8.33 -4.17 16.81
C ARG A 366 6.90 -4.14 16.26
N LYS A 367 5.92 -3.65 17.04
CA LYS A 367 4.50 -3.46 16.66
C LYS A 367 4.29 -2.21 15.79
N TYR A 368 5.09 -2.09 14.72
CA TYR A 368 5.19 -0.86 13.90
C TYR A 368 3.86 -0.38 13.31
N SER A 369 3.00 -1.30 12.85
CA SER A 369 1.70 -0.98 12.27
C SER A 369 0.71 -0.42 13.30
N GLU A 370 0.77 -0.91 14.53
CA GLU A 370 -0.07 -0.45 15.64
C GLU A 370 0.37 0.96 16.08
N ALA A 371 1.67 1.15 16.30
CA ALA A 371 2.26 2.46 16.59
C ALA A 371 1.90 3.50 15.51
N ALA A 372 2.03 3.15 14.23
CA ALA A 372 1.63 4.00 13.12
C ALA A 372 0.13 4.38 13.15
N SER A 373 -0.75 3.43 13.49
CA SER A 373 -2.20 3.69 13.59
C SER A 373 -2.57 4.61 14.77
N LEU A 374 -1.75 4.65 15.82
CA LEU A 374 -1.94 5.48 17.01
C LEU A 374 -1.36 6.89 16.87
N CYS A 375 -0.39 7.13 15.99
CA CYS A 375 0.19 8.45 15.73
C CYS A 375 -0.86 9.59 15.53
N PRO A 376 -1.96 9.43 14.77
CA PRO A 376 -3.04 10.41 14.70
C PRO A 376 -3.71 10.75 16.04
N LYS A 377 -3.90 9.76 16.91
CA LYS A 377 -4.53 9.92 18.23
C LYS A 377 -3.59 10.59 19.23
N LEU A 378 -2.30 10.23 19.18
CA LEU A 378 -1.28 10.62 20.15
C LEU A 378 -0.58 11.94 19.79
N LEU A 379 -0.13 12.10 18.54
CA LEU A 379 0.66 13.25 18.10
C LEU A 379 -0.20 14.47 17.72
N ARG A 380 -1.47 14.22 17.39
CA ARG A 380 -2.53 15.24 17.18
C ARG A 380 -2.02 16.42 16.32
N GLY A 381 -2.08 17.64 16.87
CA GLY A 381 -1.67 18.90 16.23
C GLY A 381 -0.16 19.19 16.26
N SER A 382 0.67 18.34 16.88
CA SER A 382 2.07 18.63 17.19
C SER A 382 2.98 18.32 15.99
N ALA A 383 3.18 19.30 15.11
CA ALA A 383 4.00 19.17 13.90
C ALA A 383 5.44 18.68 14.20
N SER A 384 6.03 19.14 15.29
CA SER A 384 7.39 18.74 15.73
C SER A 384 7.45 17.32 16.28
N ALA A 385 6.36 16.82 16.89
CA ALA A 385 6.28 15.42 17.30
C ALA A 385 6.09 14.49 16.08
N TRP A 386 5.23 14.88 15.13
CA TRP A 386 5.09 14.20 13.84
C TRP A 386 6.41 14.13 13.07
N GLU A 387 7.13 15.24 12.92
CA GLU A 387 8.45 15.26 12.27
C GLU A 387 9.44 14.30 12.95
N ARG A 388 9.51 14.30 14.28
CA ARG A 388 10.36 13.37 15.06
C ARG A 388 10.04 11.91 14.75
N TRP A 389 8.76 11.54 14.76
CA TRP A 389 8.32 10.16 14.52
C TRP A 389 8.50 9.73 13.06
N VAL A 390 8.27 10.62 12.08
CA VAL A 390 8.60 10.37 10.66
C VAL A 390 10.09 10.04 10.49
N PHE A 391 10.99 10.82 11.10
CA PHE A 391 12.42 10.51 11.04
C PHE A 391 12.79 9.25 11.83
N HIS A 392 12.12 8.95 12.95
CA HIS A 392 12.38 7.72 13.72
C HIS A 392 12.00 6.45 12.92
N PHE A 393 10.78 6.40 12.38
CA PHE A 393 10.34 5.32 11.48
C PHE A 393 11.22 5.22 10.22
N ALA A 394 11.79 6.33 9.73
CA ALA A 394 12.76 6.31 8.61
C ALA A 394 14.06 5.56 8.97
N HIS A 395 14.64 5.82 10.15
CA HIS A 395 15.86 5.14 10.61
C HIS A 395 15.64 3.62 10.78
N LEU A 396 14.44 3.23 11.25
CA LEU A 396 14.02 1.83 11.37
C LEU A 396 13.67 1.16 10.04
N ARG A 397 13.65 1.92 8.93
CA ARG A 397 13.13 1.50 7.59
C ARG A 397 11.65 1.10 7.57
N GLN A 398 10.88 1.49 8.59
CA GLN A 398 9.45 1.19 8.74
C GLN A 398 8.53 2.35 8.32
N LEU A 399 9.08 3.47 7.85
CA LEU A 399 8.29 4.63 7.39
C LEU A 399 7.12 4.29 6.44
N PRO A 400 7.19 3.29 5.53
CA PRO A 400 6.04 2.87 4.73
C PRO A 400 4.74 2.61 5.50
N VAL A 401 4.77 2.07 6.74
CA VAL A 401 3.53 1.83 7.51
C VAL A 401 2.94 3.11 8.13
N LEU A 402 3.73 4.18 8.26
CA LEU A 402 3.30 5.47 8.82
C LEU A 402 2.74 6.43 7.76
N VAL A 403 3.15 6.30 6.48
CA VAL A 403 2.73 7.23 5.41
C VAL A 403 1.20 7.40 5.29
N PRO A 404 0.36 6.34 5.37
CA PRO A 404 -1.10 6.47 5.30
C PRO A 404 -1.72 7.34 6.40
N TYR A 405 -1.00 7.57 7.50
CA TYR A 405 -1.46 8.31 8.67
C TYR A 405 -0.89 9.74 8.75
N MET A 406 0.09 10.09 7.92
CA MET A 406 0.75 11.41 7.98
C MET A 406 -0.22 12.55 7.64
N PRO A 407 -0.28 13.62 8.46
CA PRO A 407 -1.21 14.73 8.24
C PRO A 407 -0.71 15.66 7.12
N THR A 408 -1.63 16.21 6.33
CA THR A 408 -1.32 17.07 5.16
C THR A 408 -1.63 18.55 5.37
N GLU A 409 -2.41 18.91 6.40
CA GLU A 409 -2.87 20.29 6.65
C GLU A 409 -2.77 20.74 8.12
N ASN A 410 -3.34 19.95 9.04
CA ASN A 410 -3.47 20.29 10.46
C ASN A 410 -2.98 19.12 11.33
N PRO A 411 -1.67 19.02 11.63
CA PRO A 411 -0.60 19.93 11.21
C PRO A 411 -0.07 19.63 9.80
N ARG A 412 0.39 20.67 9.08
CA ARG A 412 1.31 20.50 7.95
C ARG A 412 2.74 20.42 8.50
N LEU A 413 3.49 19.43 8.02
CA LEU A 413 4.90 19.22 8.35
C LEU A 413 5.81 20.00 7.39
N ARG A 414 7.12 20.01 7.65
CA ARG A 414 8.11 20.42 6.64
C ARG A 414 8.07 19.50 5.42
N ASP A 415 8.31 20.11 4.27
CA ASP A 415 8.36 19.46 2.96
C ASP A 415 9.32 18.25 2.94
N SER A 416 10.44 18.33 3.66
CA SER A 416 11.41 17.24 3.82
C SER A 416 10.87 15.98 4.52
N ALA A 417 9.85 16.09 5.39
CA ALA A 417 9.23 14.93 6.02
C ALA A 417 8.42 14.12 5.00
N TYR A 418 7.66 14.81 4.14
CA TYR A 418 6.90 14.20 3.05
C TYR A 418 7.83 13.66 1.95
N GLU A 419 8.92 14.36 1.62
CA GLU A 419 9.93 13.87 0.67
C GLU A 419 10.61 12.59 1.14
N VAL A 420 10.99 12.49 2.42
CA VAL A 420 11.58 11.26 2.98
C VAL A 420 10.57 10.10 2.97
N ALA A 421 9.28 10.36 3.22
CA ALA A 421 8.22 9.36 3.11
C ALA A 421 8.02 8.85 1.68
N LEU A 422 7.91 9.74 0.70
CA LEU A 422 7.78 9.38 -0.72
C LEU A 422 9.02 8.65 -1.23
N ASN A 423 10.23 9.10 -0.84
CA ASN A 423 11.47 8.44 -1.19
C ASN A 423 11.57 7.03 -0.57
N ALA A 424 11.11 6.83 0.68
CA ALA A 424 11.09 5.50 1.29
C ALA A 424 10.20 4.51 0.50
N LEU A 425 8.98 4.92 0.13
CA LEU A 425 8.08 4.11 -0.71
C LEU A 425 8.67 3.83 -2.10
N ALA A 426 9.51 4.73 -2.64
CA ALA A 426 10.19 4.57 -3.92
C ALA A 426 11.43 3.63 -3.91
N THR A 427 11.84 3.10 -2.75
CA THR A 427 13.01 2.20 -2.67
C THR A 427 12.68 0.71 -2.80
N ASN A 428 11.43 0.30 -2.63
CA ASN A 428 11.05 -1.12 -2.60
C ASN A 428 9.82 -1.39 -3.50
N PRO A 429 9.94 -2.28 -4.51
CA PRO A 429 8.85 -2.67 -5.40
C PRO A 429 7.52 -3.04 -4.76
N SER A 430 7.50 -3.52 -3.50
CA SER A 430 6.25 -3.78 -2.77
C SER A 430 5.38 -2.52 -2.59
N PHE A 431 6.02 -1.37 -2.33
CA PHE A 431 5.35 -0.12 -1.95
C PHE A 431 5.10 0.84 -3.12
N HIS A 432 5.44 0.46 -4.36
CA HIS A 432 5.27 1.33 -5.53
C HIS A 432 3.79 1.65 -5.83
N LYS A 433 2.85 0.79 -5.39
CA LYS A 433 1.40 1.09 -5.46
C LYS A 433 0.98 2.14 -4.42
N ASP A 434 1.55 2.07 -3.23
CA ASP A 434 1.27 2.99 -2.13
C ASP A 434 1.90 4.37 -2.39
N LEU A 435 3.07 4.40 -3.03
CA LEU A 435 3.67 5.63 -3.59
C LEU A 435 2.72 6.33 -4.56
N LEU A 436 2.15 5.59 -5.51
CA LEU A 436 1.21 6.11 -6.51
C LEU A 436 -0.07 6.64 -5.86
N SER A 437 -0.66 5.92 -4.90
CA SER A 437 -1.85 6.38 -4.18
C SER A 437 -1.56 7.58 -3.27
N THR A 438 -0.36 7.65 -2.68
CA THR A 438 0.10 8.80 -1.88
C THR A 438 0.26 10.05 -2.75
N ILE A 439 0.96 9.97 -3.88
CA ILE A 439 1.14 11.09 -4.82
C ILE A 439 -0.21 11.60 -5.36
N LYS A 440 -1.18 10.70 -5.59
CA LYS A 440 -2.54 11.05 -6.06
C LYS A 440 -3.48 11.58 -4.97
N SER A 441 -3.12 11.49 -3.69
CA SER A 441 -3.96 11.94 -2.57
C SER A 441 -3.37 13.12 -1.78
N TRP A 442 -2.05 13.26 -1.71
CA TRP A 442 -1.40 14.38 -1.03
C TRP A 442 -1.42 15.66 -1.89
N PRO A 443 -1.78 16.83 -1.31
CA PRO A 443 -1.72 18.11 -2.02
C PRO A 443 -0.31 18.39 -2.56
N PRO A 444 -0.10 18.60 -3.88
CA PRO A 444 1.23 18.75 -4.48
C PRO A 444 2.07 19.95 -4.04
N VAL A 445 1.56 20.77 -3.13
CA VAL A 445 2.21 21.95 -2.54
C VAL A 445 2.90 21.66 -1.20
N ILE A 446 2.90 20.40 -0.73
CA ILE A 446 3.52 19.99 0.55
C ILE A 446 4.86 19.28 0.42
N TYR A 447 5.36 19.02 -0.80
CA TYR A 447 6.65 18.35 -1.03
C TYR A 447 7.31 18.85 -2.32
N SER A 448 8.65 18.82 -2.40
CA SER A 448 9.35 19.09 -3.66
C SER A 448 9.27 17.89 -4.60
N ALA A 449 8.43 17.96 -5.63
CA ALA A 449 8.36 16.93 -6.67
C ALA A 449 9.73 16.67 -7.34
N LEU A 450 10.59 17.69 -7.46
CA LEU A 450 11.98 17.55 -7.96
C LEU A 450 12.83 16.61 -7.10
N SER A 451 12.64 16.64 -5.77
CA SER A 451 13.36 15.78 -4.82
C SER A 451 13.03 14.30 -5.08
N VAL A 452 11.73 13.99 -5.19
CA VAL A 452 11.23 12.63 -5.43
C VAL A 452 11.54 12.15 -6.86
N ILE A 453 11.43 13.02 -7.87
CA ILE A 453 11.87 12.72 -9.24
C ILE A 453 13.35 12.30 -9.25
N SER A 454 14.21 13.01 -8.51
CA SER A 454 15.66 12.74 -8.49
C SER A 454 16.01 11.38 -7.87
N ALA A 455 15.14 10.83 -7.00
CA ALA A 455 15.28 9.48 -6.44
C ALA A 455 14.76 8.36 -7.36
N ILE A 456 13.78 8.67 -8.24
CA ILE A 456 13.12 7.68 -9.12
C ILE A 456 13.73 7.65 -10.53
N GLU A 457 14.12 8.80 -11.09
CA GLU A 457 14.65 8.90 -12.47
C GLU A 457 15.87 7.98 -12.75
N PRO A 458 16.81 7.75 -11.80
CA PRO A 458 17.90 6.76 -11.99
C PRO A 458 17.41 5.32 -12.18
N GLN A 459 16.24 4.97 -11.65
CA GLN A 459 15.69 3.61 -11.73
C GLN A 459 15.02 3.31 -13.08
N LEU A 460 14.86 4.28 -14.00
CA LEU A 460 14.17 4.09 -15.29
C LEU A 460 14.74 2.96 -16.19
N LYS A 461 15.95 2.47 -15.90
CA LYS A 461 16.63 1.41 -16.66
C LYS A 461 16.96 0.17 -15.82
N THR A 462 16.51 0.10 -14.57
CA THR A 462 16.74 -1.04 -13.68
C THR A 462 15.51 -1.95 -13.60
N SER A 463 15.72 -3.21 -13.19
CA SER A 463 14.66 -4.20 -12.99
C SER A 463 13.65 -3.83 -11.88
N SER A 464 13.94 -2.81 -11.06
CA SER A 464 13.02 -2.27 -10.05
C SER A 464 11.88 -1.42 -10.63
N MET A 465 11.92 -1.04 -11.91
CA MET A 465 10.96 -0.10 -12.52
C MET A 465 9.61 -0.75 -12.88
N THR A 466 8.79 -0.97 -11.86
CA THR A 466 7.41 -1.47 -11.98
C THR A 466 6.46 -0.42 -12.61
N GLU A 467 5.32 -0.88 -13.16
CA GLU A 467 4.32 0.02 -13.76
C GLU A 467 3.80 1.11 -12.78
N PRO A 468 3.49 0.82 -11.50
CA PRO A 468 3.09 1.87 -10.56
C PRO A 468 4.17 2.92 -10.31
N LEU A 469 5.46 2.55 -10.37
CA LEU A 469 6.57 3.51 -10.22
C LEU A 469 6.71 4.41 -11.46
N LYS A 470 6.53 3.85 -12.67
CA LYS A 470 6.44 4.65 -13.91
C LYS A 470 5.26 5.62 -13.84
N GLU A 471 4.11 5.19 -13.33
CA GLU A 471 2.93 6.04 -13.21
C GLU A 471 3.14 7.14 -12.15
N ALA A 472 3.70 6.80 -10.99
CA ALA A 472 4.08 7.76 -9.96
C ALA A 472 5.05 8.83 -10.50
N LEU A 473 6.06 8.42 -11.29
CA LEU A 473 6.98 9.35 -11.94
C LEU A 473 6.28 10.23 -13.00
N ALA A 474 5.30 9.69 -13.73
CA ALA A 474 4.50 10.47 -14.67
C ALA A 474 3.71 11.58 -13.95
N GLU A 475 2.99 11.24 -12.87
CA GLU A 475 2.27 12.22 -12.04
C GLU A 475 3.20 13.30 -11.47
N LEU A 476 4.38 12.92 -10.96
CA LEU A 476 5.39 13.86 -10.47
C LEU A 476 5.89 14.79 -11.58
N TYR A 477 6.06 14.31 -12.81
CA TYR A 477 6.36 15.17 -13.95
C TYR A 477 5.20 16.12 -14.31
N VAL A 478 3.93 15.71 -14.15
CA VAL A 478 2.79 16.64 -14.31
C VAL A 478 2.84 17.74 -13.25
N ILE A 479 3.03 17.37 -11.98
CA ILE A 479 3.13 18.30 -10.84
C ILE A 479 4.27 19.31 -11.06
N ASN A 480 5.43 18.83 -11.54
CA ASN A 480 6.61 19.63 -11.81
C ASN A 480 6.58 20.36 -13.18
N GLY A 481 5.46 20.32 -13.90
CA GLY A 481 5.28 20.97 -15.20
C GLY A 481 6.13 20.39 -16.36
N GLN A 482 6.78 19.25 -16.16
CA GLN A 482 7.59 18.53 -17.18
C GLN A 482 6.71 17.65 -18.07
N HIS A 483 5.62 18.23 -18.60
CA HIS A 483 4.51 17.50 -19.23
C HIS A 483 4.93 16.62 -20.42
N GLU A 484 6.00 16.96 -21.15
CA GLU A 484 6.54 16.13 -22.25
C GLU A 484 7.07 14.77 -21.75
N LYS A 485 7.78 14.75 -20.61
CA LYS A 485 8.22 13.49 -19.97
C LYS A 485 7.03 12.68 -19.45
N ALA A 486 6.01 13.34 -18.92
CA ALA A 486 4.78 12.67 -18.45
C ALA A 486 4.05 11.95 -19.59
N VAL A 487 3.87 12.59 -20.76
CA VAL A 487 3.26 11.94 -21.95
C VAL A 487 4.03 10.70 -22.38
N ALA A 488 5.37 10.74 -22.40
CA ALA A 488 6.17 9.59 -22.79
C ALA A 488 5.91 8.37 -21.90
N LEU A 489 5.78 8.58 -20.58
CA LEU A 489 5.47 7.51 -19.62
C LEU A 489 4.00 7.07 -19.67
N TYR A 490 3.04 7.98 -19.81
CA TYR A 490 1.62 7.61 -19.96
C TYR A 490 1.37 6.80 -21.24
N ALA A 491 2.10 7.08 -22.33
CA ALA A 491 2.06 6.29 -23.55
C ALA A 491 2.67 4.89 -23.35
N ASP A 492 3.83 4.77 -22.67
CA ASP A 492 4.42 3.46 -22.34
C ASP A 492 3.62 2.65 -21.31
N LEU A 493 2.70 3.30 -20.58
CA LEU A 493 1.74 2.69 -19.65
C LEU A 493 0.35 2.47 -20.27
N MET A 494 0.21 2.65 -21.59
CA MET A 494 -1.01 2.36 -22.35
C MET A 494 -2.27 3.09 -21.84
N LYS A 495 -2.12 4.28 -21.23
CA LYS A 495 -3.22 5.00 -20.57
C LYS A 495 -4.14 5.71 -21.59
N PRO A 496 -5.45 5.41 -21.66
CA PRO A 496 -6.37 6.02 -22.64
C PRO A 496 -6.58 7.53 -22.46
N GLU A 497 -6.25 8.09 -21.29
CA GLU A 497 -6.34 9.52 -20.99
C GLU A 497 -5.20 10.34 -21.64
N VAL A 498 -4.18 9.68 -22.20
CA VAL A 498 -2.98 10.36 -22.75
C VAL A 498 -3.31 11.33 -23.88
N PHE A 499 -4.34 11.06 -24.68
CA PHE A 499 -4.79 11.96 -25.76
C PHE A 499 -5.35 13.27 -25.22
N ASP A 500 -6.22 13.18 -24.22
CA ASP A 500 -6.87 14.33 -23.60
C ASP A 500 -5.83 15.19 -22.86
N PHE A 501 -4.78 14.56 -22.33
CA PHE A 501 -3.60 15.22 -21.78
C PHE A 501 -2.74 15.92 -22.86
N ILE A 502 -2.45 15.25 -23.99
CA ILE A 502 -1.69 15.82 -25.11
C ILE A 502 -2.38 17.08 -25.64
N ASP A 503 -3.70 17.05 -25.87
CA ASP A 503 -4.44 18.20 -26.40
C ASP A 503 -4.55 19.34 -25.37
N LYS A 504 -4.84 19.02 -24.10
CA LYS A 504 -4.89 20.00 -23.00
C LYS A 504 -3.57 20.76 -22.84
N HIS A 505 -2.44 20.09 -22.97
CA HIS A 505 -1.10 20.67 -22.78
C HIS A 505 -0.39 21.01 -24.12
N LYS A 506 -1.04 20.76 -25.28
CA LYS A 506 -0.57 21.03 -26.66
C LYS A 506 0.73 20.31 -27.06
N LEU A 507 0.94 19.10 -26.53
CA LEU A 507 2.22 18.38 -26.57
C LEU A 507 2.44 17.58 -27.87
N HIS A 508 2.05 18.16 -29.01
CA HIS A 508 2.07 17.45 -30.30
C HIS A 508 3.48 17.04 -30.77
N GLY A 509 4.55 17.57 -30.15
CA GLY A 509 5.93 17.13 -30.37
C GLY A 509 6.26 15.77 -29.72
N ALA A 510 5.73 15.51 -28.52
CA ALA A 510 6.01 14.28 -27.76
C ALA A 510 5.44 13.01 -28.43
N ILE A 511 4.49 13.18 -29.35
CA ILE A 511 3.91 12.11 -30.20
C ILE A 511 4.99 11.41 -31.04
N ARG A 512 6.05 12.13 -31.43
CA ARG A 512 7.00 11.72 -32.49
C ARG A 512 7.71 10.39 -32.24
N GLU A 513 7.87 9.99 -30.98
CA GLU A 513 8.60 8.76 -30.59
C GLU A 513 7.68 7.68 -29.98
N LYS A 514 6.36 7.92 -29.97
CA LYS A 514 5.34 7.06 -29.34
C LYS A 514 4.20 6.67 -30.29
N VAL A 515 4.48 6.65 -31.60
CA VAL A 515 3.48 6.39 -32.65
C VAL A 515 2.78 5.05 -32.44
N PHE A 516 3.53 3.97 -32.23
CA PHE A 516 2.96 2.63 -32.08
C PHE A 516 2.13 2.49 -30.80
N GLN A 517 2.65 2.99 -29.66
CA GLN A 517 1.92 3.03 -28.38
C GLN A 517 0.58 3.74 -28.53
N LEU A 518 0.57 4.96 -29.09
CA LEU A 518 -0.67 5.73 -29.27
C LEU A 518 -1.67 5.01 -30.20
N MET A 519 -1.19 4.37 -31.27
CA MET A 519 -2.05 3.59 -32.17
C MET A 519 -2.66 2.35 -31.48
N MET A 520 -1.90 1.67 -30.62
CA MET A 520 -2.38 0.57 -29.76
C MET A 520 -3.40 1.03 -28.71
N ILE A 521 -3.25 2.22 -28.11
CA ILE A 521 -4.19 2.75 -27.11
C ILE A 521 -5.54 3.12 -27.75
N ASP A 522 -5.52 3.94 -28.80
CA ASP A 522 -6.73 4.33 -29.53
C ASP A 522 -6.38 4.83 -30.94
N CYS A 523 -6.40 3.91 -31.91
CA CYS A 523 -6.18 4.23 -33.32
C CYS A 523 -7.15 5.28 -33.89
N LYS A 524 -8.36 5.45 -33.32
CA LYS A 524 -9.36 6.43 -33.79
C LYS A 524 -9.02 7.85 -33.34
N ARG A 525 -8.37 8.02 -32.19
CA ARG A 525 -7.83 9.32 -31.72
C ARG A 525 -6.41 9.57 -32.23
N ALA A 526 -5.56 8.54 -32.31
CA ALA A 526 -4.18 8.65 -32.78
C ALA A 526 -4.06 9.05 -34.25
N VAL A 527 -4.83 8.44 -35.17
CA VAL A 527 -4.68 8.72 -36.61
C VAL A 527 -4.99 10.19 -36.97
N PRO A 528 -6.11 10.80 -36.54
CA PRO A 528 -6.36 12.23 -36.78
C PRO A 528 -5.28 13.13 -36.18
N LEU A 529 -4.79 12.81 -34.97
CA LEU A 529 -3.76 13.56 -34.27
C LEU A 529 -2.41 13.52 -35.02
N LEU A 530 -1.99 12.34 -35.48
CA LEU A 530 -0.78 12.14 -36.29
C LEU A 530 -0.85 12.90 -37.63
N ILE A 531 -2.02 12.95 -38.28
CA ILE A 531 -2.20 13.67 -39.55
C ILE A 531 -2.21 15.20 -39.34
N GLN A 532 -2.75 15.69 -38.21
CA GLN A 532 -2.66 17.10 -37.84
C GLN A 532 -1.21 17.48 -37.47
N ALA A 533 -0.47 16.59 -36.80
CA ALA A 533 0.93 16.77 -36.40
C ALA A 533 1.96 16.64 -37.55
N LYS A 534 1.53 16.66 -38.82
CA LYS A 534 2.38 16.51 -40.04
C LYS A 534 3.60 17.45 -40.14
N ASN A 535 3.60 18.56 -39.39
CA ASN A 535 4.70 19.53 -39.34
C ASN A 535 5.80 19.12 -38.32
N LEU A 536 5.53 18.11 -37.48
CA LEU A 536 6.37 17.64 -36.37
C LEU A 536 6.82 16.19 -36.59
N ILE A 537 5.97 15.35 -37.18
CA ILE A 537 6.31 14.02 -37.69
C ILE A 537 5.86 13.87 -39.15
N SER A 538 6.72 13.30 -40.00
CA SER A 538 6.43 13.07 -41.41
C SER A 538 5.82 11.69 -41.64
N SER A 539 4.97 11.54 -42.65
CA SER A 539 4.30 10.26 -42.93
C SER A 539 5.24 9.07 -43.14
N PRO A 540 6.42 9.20 -43.80
CA PRO A 540 7.39 8.10 -43.86
C PRO A 540 7.95 7.68 -42.50
N GLU A 541 8.09 8.61 -41.54
CA GLU A 541 8.57 8.28 -40.19
C GLU A 541 7.46 7.60 -39.37
N VAL A 542 6.20 8.00 -39.53
CA VAL A 542 5.04 7.27 -38.95
C VAL A 542 4.98 5.84 -39.50
N VAL A 543 5.06 5.68 -40.82
CA VAL A 543 5.05 4.35 -41.48
C VAL A 543 6.20 3.48 -40.98
N LYS A 544 7.42 4.00 -40.95
CA LYS A 544 8.62 3.30 -40.46
C LYS A 544 8.49 2.86 -39.00
N GLN A 545 7.92 3.69 -38.12
CA GLN A 545 7.71 3.31 -36.72
C GLN A 545 6.64 2.23 -36.54
N LEU A 546 5.62 2.19 -37.41
CA LEU A 546 4.63 1.10 -37.42
C LEU A 546 5.22 -0.19 -38.03
N GLN A 547 6.00 -0.10 -39.10
CA GLN A 547 6.66 -1.25 -39.75
C GLN A 547 7.72 -1.92 -38.86
N ASN A 548 8.37 -1.16 -37.97
CA ASN A 548 9.41 -1.66 -37.07
C ASN A 548 8.87 -2.19 -35.72
N ALA A 549 7.56 -2.39 -35.58
CA ALA A 549 6.96 -2.87 -34.32
C ALA A 549 6.93 -4.41 -34.27
N ASP A 550 7.27 -4.99 -33.11
CA ASP A 550 7.48 -6.43 -32.95
C ASP A 550 6.23 -7.31 -33.14
N ASN A 551 5.01 -6.76 -33.04
CA ASN A 551 3.78 -7.49 -33.36
C ASN A 551 3.32 -7.21 -34.80
N GLU A 552 3.61 -8.15 -35.70
CA GLU A 552 3.37 -8.00 -37.13
C GLU A 552 1.88 -7.87 -37.53
N SER A 553 0.95 -8.46 -36.76
CA SER A 553 -0.49 -8.38 -37.04
C SER A 553 -1.06 -6.98 -36.74
N ASP A 554 -0.81 -6.48 -35.53
CA ASP A 554 -1.22 -5.15 -35.09
C ASP A 554 -0.51 -4.06 -35.91
N SER A 555 0.78 -4.25 -36.22
CA SER A 555 1.57 -3.38 -37.11
C SER A 555 0.87 -3.16 -38.45
N ARG A 556 0.48 -4.24 -39.14
CA ARG A 556 -0.24 -4.15 -40.43
C ARG A 556 -1.58 -3.43 -40.28
N TYR A 557 -2.35 -3.74 -39.25
CA TYR A 557 -3.65 -3.10 -38.98
C TYR A 557 -3.54 -1.58 -38.73
N PHE A 558 -2.56 -1.14 -37.93
CA PHE A 558 -2.35 0.29 -37.68
C PHE A 558 -1.75 1.03 -38.86
N LEU A 559 -0.79 0.40 -39.56
CA LEU A 559 -0.22 0.94 -40.80
C LEU A 559 -1.33 1.16 -41.84
N HIS A 560 -2.21 0.18 -41.98
CA HIS A 560 -3.41 0.27 -42.81
C HIS A 560 -4.29 1.46 -42.38
N LEU A 561 -4.69 1.56 -41.10
CA LEU A 561 -5.56 2.64 -40.62
C LEU A 561 -4.96 4.04 -40.77
N TYR A 562 -3.64 4.18 -40.54
CA TYR A 562 -2.96 5.46 -40.74
C TYR A 562 -2.91 5.85 -42.22
N LEU A 563 -2.52 4.92 -43.10
CA LEU A 563 -2.48 5.16 -44.55
C LEU A 563 -3.88 5.44 -45.12
N HIS A 564 -4.92 4.81 -44.58
CA HIS A 564 -6.32 5.04 -44.92
C HIS A 564 -6.71 6.51 -44.76
N SER A 565 -6.65 7.03 -43.53
CA SER A 565 -7.07 8.42 -43.27
C SER A 565 -6.08 9.46 -43.80
N LEU A 566 -4.79 9.13 -43.93
CA LEU A 566 -3.80 10.01 -44.56
C LEU A 566 -4.17 10.28 -46.03
N PHE A 567 -4.68 9.26 -46.73
CA PHE A 567 -5.16 9.37 -48.11
C PHE A 567 -6.48 10.15 -48.20
N GLU A 568 -7.41 9.98 -47.25
CA GLU A 568 -8.63 10.80 -47.17
C GLU A 568 -8.33 12.30 -46.99
N VAL A 569 -7.38 12.65 -46.11
CA VAL A 569 -7.00 14.05 -45.84
C VAL A 569 -6.14 14.63 -46.97
N ASN A 570 -5.31 13.82 -47.64
CA ASN A 570 -4.55 14.23 -48.81
C ASN A 570 -4.26 13.04 -49.76
N PRO A 571 -4.97 12.94 -50.91
CA PRO A 571 -4.78 11.86 -51.88
C PRO A 571 -3.38 11.75 -52.51
N HIS A 572 -2.49 12.71 -52.25
CA HIS A 572 -1.07 12.69 -52.66
C HIS A 572 -0.08 12.42 -51.51
N ALA A 573 -0.49 12.40 -50.23
CA ALA A 573 0.43 12.20 -49.10
C ALA A 573 0.85 10.73 -48.92
N GLY A 574 -0.10 9.78 -49.03
CA GLY A 574 0.19 8.35 -49.01
C GLY A 574 0.59 7.76 -50.36
N ARG A 575 1.25 8.53 -51.25
CA ARG A 575 1.48 8.12 -52.64
C ARG A 575 2.37 6.89 -52.78
N ASP A 576 3.34 6.75 -51.89
CA ASP A 576 4.46 5.82 -52.05
C ASP A 576 4.24 4.49 -51.29
N PHE A 577 2.99 4.24 -50.85
CA PHE A 577 2.56 3.09 -50.02
C PHE A 577 1.28 2.42 -50.56
N HIS A 578 1.07 2.39 -51.89
CA HIS A 578 -0.22 1.99 -52.51
C HIS A 578 -0.46 0.46 -52.61
N ASP A 579 0.55 -0.38 -52.34
CA ASP A 579 0.57 -1.75 -52.89
C ASP A 579 0.28 -2.89 -51.87
N MET A 580 -0.11 -2.59 -50.62
CA MET A 580 -0.23 -3.58 -49.52
C MET A 580 -1.54 -4.42 -49.48
N GLN A 581 -1.66 -5.33 -50.45
CA GLN A 581 -2.18 -6.72 -50.42
C GLN A 581 -3.37 -7.21 -49.53
N ASP A 582 -3.57 -6.78 -48.28
CA ASP A 582 -4.29 -7.61 -47.26
C ASP A 582 -5.76 -7.96 -47.59
N SER A 583 -6.49 -7.14 -48.36
CA SER A 583 -7.91 -7.38 -48.66
C SER A 583 -8.19 -8.60 -49.56
N LEU A 584 -7.18 -9.10 -50.29
CA LEU A 584 -7.33 -10.25 -51.18
C LEU A 584 -7.34 -11.57 -50.39
N THR A 585 -6.46 -11.70 -49.40
CA THR A 585 -6.34 -12.89 -48.54
C THR A 585 -7.64 -13.14 -47.74
N ALA A 586 -8.26 -12.08 -47.22
CA ALA A 586 -9.49 -12.18 -46.43
C ALA A 586 -10.74 -12.64 -47.22
N LEU A 587 -10.68 -12.66 -48.56
CA LEU A 587 -11.75 -13.23 -49.41
C LEU A 587 -11.62 -14.75 -49.56
N LYS A 588 -10.40 -15.29 -49.52
CA LYS A 588 -10.11 -16.73 -49.61
C LYS A 588 -10.72 -17.55 -48.47
N GLU A 589 -10.94 -16.91 -47.32
CA GLU A 589 -11.48 -17.52 -46.09
C GLU A 589 -13.02 -17.50 -46.01
N LYS A 590 -13.73 -16.98 -47.03
CA LYS A 590 -15.20 -16.92 -47.02
C LYS A 590 -15.82 -18.21 -47.53
N LEU A 591 -16.83 -18.70 -46.80
CA LEU A 591 -17.62 -19.88 -47.18
C LEU A 591 -18.69 -19.52 -48.24
N GLN A 592 -19.12 -18.27 -48.28
CA GLN A 592 -20.07 -17.75 -49.27
C GLN A 592 -19.42 -17.61 -50.65
N ARG A 593 -20.23 -17.56 -51.71
CA ARG A 593 -19.74 -17.31 -53.08
C ARG A 593 -18.97 -15.99 -53.16
N THR A 594 -17.72 -16.08 -53.59
CA THR A 594 -16.84 -14.94 -53.86
C THR A 594 -16.67 -14.75 -55.37
N VAL A 595 -16.83 -13.51 -55.84
CA VAL A 595 -16.59 -13.16 -57.25
C VAL A 595 -15.65 -11.97 -57.39
N TYR A 596 -14.69 -12.08 -58.29
CA TYR A 596 -13.91 -10.96 -58.80
C TYR A 596 -14.56 -10.45 -60.08
N ARG A 597 -15.12 -9.24 -60.06
CA ARG A 597 -15.64 -8.57 -61.26
C ARG A 597 -14.54 -7.71 -61.88
N LEU A 598 -14.07 -8.09 -63.08
CA LEU A 598 -13.02 -7.41 -63.85
C LEU A 598 -13.63 -6.68 -65.05
N THR A 599 -13.47 -5.35 -65.11
CA THR A 599 -13.88 -4.58 -66.31
C THR A 599 -12.71 -4.40 -67.27
N LEU A 600 -12.84 -4.87 -68.51
CA LEU A 600 -11.84 -4.74 -69.58
C LEU A 600 -12.03 -3.48 -70.42
N VAL A 601 -10.92 -2.79 -70.67
CA VAL A 601 -10.79 -1.57 -71.45
C VAL A 601 -9.65 -1.77 -72.47
N LYS A 602 -10.00 -1.86 -73.76
CA LYS A 602 -9.03 -2.21 -74.82
C LYS A 602 -7.90 -1.16 -74.90
N GLY A 603 -6.66 -1.61 -74.75
CA GLY A 603 -5.46 -0.76 -74.80
C GLY A 603 -5.26 0.11 -73.56
N TRP A 604 -5.72 -0.37 -72.39
CA TRP A 604 -5.51 0.29 -71.09
C TRP A 604 -5.15 -0.71 -69.98
N ASN A 605 -5.89 -1.81 -69.87
CA ASN A 605 -5.71 -2.79 -68.78
C ASN A 605 -5.75 -4.25 -69.27
N THR A 606 -5.30 -4.49 -70.51
CA THR A 606 -5.46 -5.76 -71.23
C THR A 606 -4.12 -6.36 -71.67
N GLU A 607 -3.01 -5.81 -71.16
CA GLU A 607 -1.64 -6.09 -71.66
C GLU A 607 -0.81 -7.00 -70.73
N ASP A 608 -1.24 -7.19 -69.48
CA ASP A 608 -0.51 -7.99 -68.49
C ASP A 608 -1.44 -9.05 -67.86
N ILE A 609 -1.50 -10.22 -68.50
CA ILE A 609 -2.31 -11.37 -68.04
C ILE A 609 -1.70 -12.01 -66.79
N ASP A 610 -0.39 -11.87 -66.59
CA ASP A 610 0.34 -12.49 -65.50
C ASP A 610 0.01 -11.80 -64.18
N ALA A 611 -0.02 -10.46 -64.15
CA ALA A 611 -0.48 -9.69 -62.99
C ALA A 611 -1.94 -9.96 -62.61
N TYR A 612 -2.84 -10.21 -63.58
CA TYR A 612 -4.21 -10.65 -63.26
C TYR A 612 -4.24 -12.04 -62.63
N TYR A 613 -3.40 -12.96 -63.11
CA TYR A 613 -3.33 -14.30 -62.54
C TYR A 613 -2.74 -14.29 -61.11
N GLU A 614 -1.73 -13.46 -60.84
CA GLU A 614 -1.21 -13.26 -59.48
C GLU A 614 -2.27 -12.73 -58.51
N LEU A 615 -3.09 -11.77 -58.94
CA LEU A 615 -4.21 -11.27 -58.12
C LEU A 615 -5.27 -12.36 -57.83
N ILE A 616 -5.51 -13.26 -58.77
CA ILE A 616 -6.46 -14.38 -58.64
C ILE A 616 -5.88 -15.50 -57.76
N SER A 617 -4.58 -15.79 -57.84
CA SER A 617 -3.95 -16.85 -57.03
C SER A 617 -3.77 -16.47 -55.55
N ILE A 618 -3.68 -15.18 -55.22
CA ILE A 618 -3.65 -14.69 -53.83
C ILE A 618 -4.99 -14.95 -53.11
N GLY A 619 -6.12 -14.52 -53.71
CA GLY A 619 -7.44 -14.57 -53.06
C GLY A 619 -8.35 -15.73 -53.47
N GLU A 620 -7.98 -16.50 -54.49
CA GLU A 620 -8.58 -17.79 -54.84
C GLU A 620 -10.13 -17.83 -54.97
N PRO A 621 -10.79 -16.83 -55.59
CA PRO A 621 -12.25 -16.69 -55.59
C PRO A 621 -13.00 -17.88 -56.22
N ASP A 622 -14.28 -18.06 -55.88
CA ASP A 622 -15.13 -19.07 -56.52
C ASP A 622 -15.33 -18.79 -58.03
N PHE A 623 -15.42 -17.50 -58.39
CA PHE A 623 -15.70 -17.01 -59.74
C PHE A 623 -14.88 -15.77 -60.14
N VAL A 624 -14.66 -15.61 -61.45
CA VAL A 624 -14.16 -14.34 -62.03
C VAL A 624 -15.08 -13.94 -63.19
N GLU A 625 -15.81 -12.85 -63.02
CA GLU A 625 -16.70 -12.27 -64.04
C GLU A 625 -15.92 -11.20 -64.81
N ILE A 626 -15.77 -11.38 -66.12
CA ILE A 626 -14.95 -10.54 -66.99
C ILE A 626 -15.89 -9.83 -67.98
N LYS A 627 -16.01 -8.50 -67.85
CA LYS A 627 -16.99 -7.67 -68.57
C LYS A 627 -16.32 -6.60 -69.42
N GLY A 628 -16.78 -6.42 -70.66
CA GLY A 628 -16.36 -5.30 -71.50
C GLY A 628 -16.90 -3.95 -71.03
N VAL A 629 -16.04 -2.93 -70.95
CA VAL A 629 -16.48 -1.57 -70.56
C VAL A 629 -17.56 -1.03 -71.49
N THR A 630 -18.67 -0.55 -70.93
CA THR A 630 -19.76 0.07 -71.70
C THR A 630 -19.56 1.58 -71.77
N TYR A 631 -19.64 2.14 -72.99
CA TYR A 631 -19.42 3.57 -73.20
C TYR A 631 -20.67 4.40 -72.91
N CYS A 632 -20.69 5.04 -71.74
CA CYS A 632 -21.79 5.90 -71.27
C CYS A 632 -21.68 7.38 -71.71
N GLY A 633 -20.94 7.67 -72.79
CA GLY A 633 -20.70 9.02 -73.28
C GLY A 633 -19.41 9.68 -72.74
N SER A 634 -19.01 10.79 -73.36
CA SER A 634 -17.82 11.55 -72.96
C SER A 634 -18.11 12.49 -71.79
N SER A 635 -17.35 12.33 -70.71
CA SER A 635 -17.32 13.27 -69.58
C SER A 635 -16.03 14.10 -69.60
N ALA A 636 -16.01 15.24 -68.90
CA ALA A 636 -14.81 16.09 -68.79
C ALA A 636 -13.64 15.44 -68.03
N THR A 637 -13.84 14.25 -67.45
CA THR A 637 -12.86 13.48 -66.66
C THR A 637 -12.45 12.14 -67.30
N SER A 638 -13.16 11.65 -68.32
CA SER A 638 -12.83 10.39 -69.00
C SER A 638 -12.13 10.63 -70.34
N LYS A 639 -11.06 9.87 -70.60
CA LYS A 639 -10.37 9.84 -71.90
C LYS A 639 -10.80 8.67 -72.80
N LEU A 640 -11.70 7.81 -72.33
CA LEU A 640 -12.12 6.62 -73.06
C LEU A 640 -12.93 6.99 -74.31
N THR A 641 -12.61 6.38 -75.44
CA THR A 641 -13.39 6.48 -76.69
C THR A 641 -14.14 5.17 -76.95
N MET A 642 -14.98 5.16 -77.99
CA MET A 642 -15.58 3.92 -78.50
C MET A 642 -14.55 2.86 -78.95
N GLU A 643 -13.29 3.25 -79.21
CA GLU A 643 -12.22 2.34 -79.61
C GLU A 643 -11.65 1.54 -78.43
N ASN A 644 -11.86 2.04 -77.20
CA ASN A 644 -11.49 1.36 -75.96
C ASN A 644 -12.57 0.36 -75.46
N VAL A 645 -13.74 0.33 -76.10
CA VAL A 645 -14.80 -0.66 -75.81
C VAL A 645 -14.41 -1.99 -76.47
N PRO A 646 -14.15 -3.07 -75.71
CA PRO A 646 -13.90 -4.38 -76.31
C PRO A 646 -15.20 -4.99 -76.83
N TRP A 647 -15.14 -5.62 -78.01
CA TRP A 647 -16.18 -6.51 -78.47
C TRP A 647 -16.16 -7.82 -77.67
N HIS A 648 -17.30 -8.53 -77.62
CA HIS A 648 -17.40 -9.78 -76.86
C HIS A 648 -16.33 -10.81 -77.23
N ALA A 649 -15.96 -10.95 -78.51
CA ALA A 649 -14.87 -11.84 -78.94
C ALA A 649 -13.50 -11.50 -78.32
N TYR A 650 -13.24 -10.23 -78.00
CA TYR A 650 -12.01 -9.80 -77.33
C TYR A 650 -12.06 -10.13 -75.82
N VAL A 651 -13.22 -9.95 -75.18
CA VAL A 651 -13.44 -10.39 -73.78
C VAL A 651 -13.32 -11.91 -73.67
N LYS A 652 -13.87 -12.65 -74.64
CA LYS A 652 -13.78 -14.11 -74.76
C LYS A 652 -12.32 -14.57 -74.86
N ALA A 653 -11.55 -14.04 -75.82
CA ALA A 653 -10.14 -14.38 -75.99
C ALA A 653 -9.26 -14.07 -74.76
N PHE A 654 -9.50 -12.94 -74.09
CA PHE A 654 -8.81 -12.61 -72.83
C PHE A 654 -9.17 -13.61 -71.71
N SER A 655 -10.44 -14.00 -71.61
CA SER A 655 -10.91 -14.97 -70.62
C SER A 655 -10.36 -16.38 -70.86
N GLU A 656 -10.28 -16.81 -72.13
CA GLU A 656 -9.67 -18.07 -72.55
C GLU A 656 -8.16 -18.10 -72.22
N ALA A 657 -7.44 -16.99 -72.47
CA ALA A 657 -6.02 -16.87 -72.14
C ALA A 657 -5.76 -16.88 -70.62
N LEU A 658 -6.61 -16.21 -69.82
CA LEU A 658 -6.51 -16.21 -68.37
C LEU A 658 -6.87 -17.58 -67.76
N ALA A 659 -7.87 -18.29 -68.31
CA ALA A 659 -8.17 -19.67 -67.96
C ALA A 659 -6.97 -20.59 -68.23
N LEU A 660 -6.35 -20.48 -69.42
CA LEU A 660 -5.15 -21.24 -69.78
C LEU A 660 -3.97 -20.94 -68.85
N LYS A 661 -3.76 -19.67 -68.47
CA LYS A 661 -2.74 -19.27 -67.49
C LYS A 661 -2.94 -19.92 -66.12
N SER A 662 -4.18 -20.25 -65.75
CA SER A 662 -4.53 -20.92 -64.48
C SER A 662 -4.25 -22.42 -64.42
N GLN A 663 -3.71 -23.02 -65.49
CA GLN A 663 -3.24 -24.42 -65.52
C GLN A 663 -4.27 -25.48 -65.08
N GLY A 664 -5.57 -25.16 -65.19
CA GLY A 664 -6.68 -26.05 -64.78
C GLY A 664 -7.25 -25.80 -63.39
N GLU A 665 -6.99 -24.64 -62.77
CA GLU A 665 -7.75 -24.19 -61.60
C GLU A 665 -9.09 -23.57 -61.97
N TYR A 666 -9.13 -22.79 -63.05
CA TYR A 666 -10.32 -22.11 -63.57
C TYR A 666 -10.55 -22.47 -65.05
N GLU A 667 -11.82 -22.54 -65.44
CA GLU A 667 -12.25 -22.74 -66.82
C GLU A 667 -13.44 -21.83 -67.10
N VAL A 668 -13.68 -21.52 -68.37
CA VAL A 668 -14.82 -20.69 -68.78
C VAL A 668 -16.11 -21.50 -68.65
N ALA A 669 -16.99 -21.08 -67.75
CA ALA A 669 -18.23 -21.78 -67.45
C ALA A 669 -19.44 -21.19 -68.20
N CYS A 670 -19.48 -19.87 -68.37
CA CYS A 670 -20.61 -19.16 -68.99
C CYS A 670 -20.14 -18.01 -69.88
N GLU A 671 -20.92 -17.66 -70.91
CA GLU A 671 -20.79 -16.39 -71.64
C GLU A 671 -22.15 -15.73 -71.80
N HIS A 672 -22.26 -14.45 -71.48
CA HIS A 672 -23.45 -13.64 -71.74
C HIS A 672 -23.12 -12.64 -72.85
N ALA A 673 -23.10 -13.15 -74.09
CA ALA A 673 -22.64 -12.45 -75.29
C ALA A 673 -23.45 -11.17 -75.60
N HIS A 674 -24.66 -11.07 -75.07
CA HIS A 674 -25.52 -9.89 -75.18
C HIS A 674 -25.08 -8.73 -74.25
N SER A 675 -24.44 -9.03 -73.11
CA SER A 675 -23.97 -8.08 -72.08
C SER A 675 -22.45 -7.86 -72.11
N CYS A 676 -21.76 -8.50 -73.05
CA CYS A 676 -20.29 -8.50 -73.16
C CYS A 676 -19.58 -9.06 -71.91
N CYS A 677 -20.16 -10.07 -71.25
CA CYS A 677 -19.61 -10.74 -70.06
C CYS A 677 -19.22 -12.19 -70.34
N VAL A 678 -18.16 -12.66 -69.68
CA VAL A 678 -17.72 -14.05 -69.64
C VAL A 678 -17.43 -14.42 -68.18
N LEU A 679 -17.73 -15.66 -67.76
CA LEU A 679 -17.54 -16.13 -66.38
C LEU A 679 -16.56 -17.29 -66.33
N LEU A 680 -15.46 -17.11 -65.60
CA LEU A 680 -14.59 -18.19 -65.13
C LEU A 680 -15.13 -18.76 -63.82
N ALA A 681 -15.06 -20.08 -63.64
CA ALA A 681 -15.42 -20.76 -62.40
C ALA A 681 -14.34 -21.76 -61.97
N LYS A 682 -14.16 -21.92 -60.65
CA LYS A 682 -13.16 -22.82 -60.05
C LYS A 682 -13.53 -24.29 -60.30
N ILE A 683 -12.76 -25.00 -61.13
CA ILE A 683 -13.13 -26.31 -61.70
C ILE A 683 -13.44 -27.33 -60.60
N LYS A 684 -12.54 -27.46 -59.62
CA LYS A 684 -12.62 -28.44 -58.51
C LYS A 684 -13.90 -28.32 -57.66
N LYS A 685 -14.60 -27.18 -57.72
CA LYS A 685 -15.76 -26.87 -56.88
C LYS A 685 -17.07 -26.89 -57.67
N PHE A 686 -17.11 -26.26 -58.86
CA PHE A 686 -18.35 -26.07 -59.61
C PHE A 686 -18.50 -26.94 -60.88
N LYS A 687 -17.55 -27.84 -61.18
CA LYS A 687 -17.65 -28.77 -62.32
C LYS A 687 -17.78 -30.22 -61.83
N ILE A 688 -19.01 -30.74 -61.83
CA ILE A 688 -19.36 -32.08 -61.32
C ILE A 688 -19.80 -32.94 -62.50
N ASP A 689 -19.22 -34.14 -62.67
CA ASP A 689 -19.45 -35.06 -63.80
C ASP A 689 -19.36 -34.38 -65.18
N GLY A 690 -18.42 -33.43 -65.31
CA GLY A 690 -18.20 -32.64 -66.52
C GLY A 690 -19.22 -31.53 -66.78
N LYS A 691 -20.26 -31.39 -65.94
CA LYS A 691 -21.30 -30.35 -66.02
C LYS A 691 -21.00 -29.21 -65.05
N TRP A 692 -21.42 -28.01 -65.43
CA TRP A 692 -21.30 -26.81 -64.60
C TRP A 692 -22.49 -26.68 -63.63
N TYR A 693 -22.19 -26.25 -62.41
CA TYR A 693 -23.15 -25.94 -61.34
C TYR A 693 -22.91 -24.51 -60.82
N THR A 694 -22.74 -23.56 -61.75
CA THR A 694 -22.51 -22.14 -61.44
C THR A 694 -23.76 -21.39 -61.02
N TRP A 695 -24.95 -21.99 -61.10
CA TRP A 695 -26.21 -21.34 -60.74
C TRP A 695 -26.51 -21.43 -59.24
N ILE A 696 -27.42 -20.58 -58.75
CA ILE A 696 -27.87 -20.56 -57.36
C ILE A 696 -29.23 -21.26 -57.26
N ASP A 697 -29.36 -22.17 -56.30
CA ASP A 697 -30.64 -22.66 -55.81
C ASP A 697 -31.14 -21.70 -54.73
N TYR A 698 -32.00 -20.75 -55.12
CA TYR A 698 -32.42 -19.67 -54.21
C TYR A 698 -33.32 -20.19 -53.08
N ASP A 699 -34.21 -21.15 -53.35
CA ASP A 699 -35.07 -21.73 -52.33
C ASP A 699 -34.23 -22.46 -51.27
N LYS A 700 -33.29 -23.30 -51.72
CA LYS A 700 -32.35 -24.01 -50.83
C LYS A 700 -31.40 -23.04 -50.10
N PHE A 701 -30.97 -21.95 -50.75
CA PHE A 701 -30.18 -20.91 -50.10
C PHE A 701 -30.96 -20.24 -48.96
N HIS A 702 -32.23 -19.87 -49.18
CA HIS A 702 -33.07 -19.25 -48.16
C HIS A 702 -33.35 -20.22 -46.99
N ASP A 703 -33.60 -21.51 -47.27
CA ASP A 703 -33.72 -22.55 -46.23
C ASP A 703 -32.43 -22.68 -45.39
N LEU A 704 -31.26 -22.64 -46.03
CA LEU A 704 -29.96 -22.71 -45.35
C LEU A 704 -29.71 -21.48 -44.47
N VAL A 705 -30.00 -20.27 -44.96
CA VAL A 705 -29.94 -19.03 -44.17
C VAL A 705 -30.89 -19.10 -42.97
N ALA A 706 -32.15 -19.48 -43.20
CA ALA A 706 -33.16 -19.60 -42.14
C ALA A 706 -32.82 -20.69 -41.11
N SER A 707 -32.01 -21.69 -41.46
CA SER A 707 -31.57 -22.75 -40.55
C SER A 707 -30.57 -22.30 -39.48
N GLY A 708 -29.92 -21.15 -39.67
CA GLY A 708 -28.87 -20.63 -38.78
C GLY A 708 -27.59 -21.48 -38.70
N ARG A 709 -27.43 -22.47 -39.58
CA ARG A 709 -26.25 -23.35 -39.63
C ARG A 709 -25.12 -22.71 -40.45
N THR A 710 -23.89 -23.16 -40.22
CA THR A 710 -22.78 -22.90 -41.15
C THR A 710 -22.94 -23.74 -42.41
N PHE A 711 -22.91 -23.09 -43.58
CA PHE A 711 -22.98 -23.70 -44.91
C PHE A 711 -22.03 -22.97 -45.87
N ASP A 712 -21.65 -23.61 -46.97
CA ASP A 712 -20.77 -23.03 -48.00
C ASP A 712 -21.43 -22.95 -49.39
N SER A 713 -20.72 -22.36 -50.36
CA SER A 713 -21.23 -22.15 -51.72
C SER A 713 -21.50 -23.40 -52.56
N THR A 714 -21.20 -24.60 -52.03
CA THR A 714 -21.61 -25.89 -52.57
C THR A 714 -22.98 -26.35 -52.04
N ASP A 715 -23.39 -25.92 -50.85
CA ASP A 715 -24.68 -26.32 -50.27
C ASP A 715 -25.88 -25.79 -51.06
N TYR A 716 -25.74 -24.67 -51.77
CA TYR A 716 -26.81 -24.01 -52.56
C TYR A 716 -26.49 -23.85 -54.06
N MET A 717 -25.59 -24.70 -54.60
CA MET A 717 -25.37 -24.72 -56.05
C MET A 717 -26.45 -25.54 -56.78
N THR A 718 -26.82 -25.11 -57.98
CA THR A 718 -27.61 -25.91 -58.93
C THR A 718 -27.02 -25.84 -60.34
N ALA A 719 -27.45 -26.76 -61.20
CA ALA A 719 -26.90 -26.94 -62.54
C ALA A 719 -27.04 -25.66 -63.38
N THR A 720 -25.97 -25.27 -64.07
CA THR A 720 -25.96 -24.13 -64.98
C THR A 720 -26.98 -24.38 -66.12
N PRO A 721 -27.92 -23.45 -66.39
CA PRO A 721 -28.87 -23.59 -67.49
C PRO A 721 -28.16 -23.86 -68.82
N SER A 722 -28.71 -24.75 -69.66
CA SER A 722 -28.03 -25.20 -70.89
C SER A 722 -27.72 -24.06 -71.86
N TRP A 723 -28.57 -23.04 -71.91
CA TRP A 723 -28.40 -21.82 -72.71
C TRP A 723 -27.35 -20.84 -72.14
N ALA A 724 -26.97 -21.00 -70.87
CA ALA A 724 -25.97 -20.18 -70.16
C ALA A 724 -24.56 -20.77 -70.18
N VAL A 725 -24.43 -22.08 -70.45
CA VAL A 725 -23.14 -22.75 -70.56
C VAL A 725 -22.32 -22.17 -71.72
N TYR A 726 -21.02 -22.03 -71.52
CA TYR A 726 -20.09 -21.55 -72.54
C TYR A 726 -20.18 -22.36 -73.85
N GLY A 727 -20.30 -21.69 -75.00
CA GLY A 727 -20.49 -22.30 -76.31
C GLY A 727 -21.93 -22.70 -76.68
N ALA A 728 -22.94 -22.41 -75.83
CA ALA A 728 -24.35 -22.58 -76.19
C ALA A 728 -24.78 -21.66 -77.35
N GLU A 729 -25.72 -22.10 -78.19
CA GLU A 729 -26.18 -21.35 -79.38
C GLU A 729 -26.83 -20.01 -79.01
N GLU A 730 -27.47 -19.95 -77.84
CA GLU A 730 -28.13 -18.79 -77.29
C GLU A 730 -27.14 -17.73 -76.74
N GLY A 731 -25.88 -18.11 -76.48
CA GLY A 731 -24.83 -17.22 -75.97
C GLY A 731 -25.19 -16.54 -74.65
N GLY A 732 -25.76 -17.30 -73.71
CA GLY A 732 -26.21 -16.83 -72.40
C GLY A 732 -27.37 -15.86 -72.43
N PHE A 733 -28.16 -15.84 -73.50
CA PHE A 733 -29.45 -15.16 -73.52
C PHE A 733 -30.57 -16.16 -73.26
N ASP A 734 -31.41 -15.89 -72.27
CA ASP A 734 -32.50 -16.76 -71.83
C ASP A 734 -33.56 -16.97 -72.93
N PRO A 735 -33.88 -18.22 -73.33
CA PRO A 735 -34.91 -18.53 -74.33
C PRO A 735 -36.31 -18.01 -74.00
N GLU A 736 -36.65 -17.79 -72.73
CA GLU A 736 -37.96 -17.26 -72.33
C GLU A 736 -38.07 -15.74 -72.52
N GLN A 737 -36.94 -15.05 -72.75
CA GLN A 737 -36.87 -13.60 -72.88
C GLN A 737 -36.94 -13.11 -74.34
N SER A 738 -37.50 -11.92 -74.55
CA SER A 738 -37.72 -11.35 -75.90
C SER A 738 -36.65 -10.33 -76.28
N ARG A 739 -35.66 -10.74 -77.09
CA ARG A 739 -34.50 -9.89 -77.45
C ARG A 739 -34.83 -8.78 -78.46
N TYR A 740 -35.14 -7.58 -77.97
CA TYR A 740 -35.41 -6.41 -78.82
C TYR A 740 -34.16 -5.91 -79.58
N ARG A 741 -34.08 -6.17 -80.89
CA ARG A 741 -33.02 -5.67 -81.78
C ARG A 741 -33.46 -4.39 -82.50
N LYS A 742 -32.84 -3.25 -82.14
CA LYS A 742 -33.13 -1.94 -82.75
C LYS A 742 -32.49 -1.83 -84.14
N GLU A 743 -33.29 -1.89 -85.20
CA GLU A 743 -32.81 -1.73 -86.59
C GLU A 743 -32.07 -0.40 -86.79
N ARG A 744 -30.76 -0.45 -87.04
CA ARG A 744 -29.97 0.71 -87.48
C ARG A 744 -29.84 0.73 -88.99
N ARG A 745 -30.61 1.59 -89.66
CA ARG A 745 -30.46 1.91 -91.09
C ARG A 745 -29.18 2.73 -91.35
N HIS A 746 -28.01 2.10 -91.26
CA HIS A 746 -26.76 2.68 -91.77
C HIS A 746 -26.59 2.44 -93.27
N HIS A 747 -26.11 3.45 -93.99
CA HIS A 747 -25.66 3.29 -95.37
C HIS A 747 -24.47 2.31 -95.44
N LYS A 748 -24.41 1.50 -96.51
CA LYS A 748 -23.23 0.69 -96.80
C LYS A 748 -22.06 1.59 -97.20
N SER A 749 -21.02 1.65 -96.36
CA SER A 749 -19.68 2.07 -96.77
C SER A 749 -18.72 0.89 -96.54
N SER A 750 -18.21 0.32 -97.62
CA SER A 750 -17.29 -0.82 -97.58
C SER A 750 -15.88 -0.43 -97.16
N ARG A 751 -15.31 -1.10 -96.16
CA ARG A 751 -13.87 -1.36 -96.06
C ARG A 751 -13.58 -2.61 -95.23
N ASN A 752 -12.37 -3.14 -95.40
CA ASN A 752 -12.06 -4.54 -95.17
C ASN A 752 -11.96 -4.91 -93.69
N GLN A 753 -12.16 -6.20 -93.40
CA GLN A 753 -11.59 -6.85 -92.23
C GLN A 753 -10.07 -7.00 -92.43
N SER A 754 -9.30 -6.77 -91.36
CA SER A 754 -7.96 -7.31 -91.16
C SER A 754 -7.87 -7.76 -89.71
N GLU A 755 -7.28 -8.93 -89.48
CA GLU A 755 -7.21 -9.55 -88.16
C GLU A 755 -5.96 -9.07 -87.42
N ASP A 756 -6.11 -8.13 -86.50
CA ASP A 756 -5.03 -7.69 -85.61
C ASP A 756 -4.91 -8.64 -84.39
N VAL A 757 -4.28 -9.80 -84.63
CA VAL A 757 -3.60 -10.57 -83.58
C VAL A 757 -2.31 -9.85 -83.23
N ILE A 758 -1.97 -9.68 -81.94
CA ILE A 758 -0.57 -9.68 -81.43
C ILE A 758 -0.52 -9.66 -79.89
N VAL A 759 0.58 -10.20 -79.37
CA VAL A 759 0.91 -10.36 -77.93
C VAL A 759 1.60 -9.09 -77.38
N PRO A 760 1.40 -8.72 -76.11
CA PRO A 760 2.14 -7.63 -75.47
C PRO A 760 3.55 -8.05 -75.02
N ASP A 761 4.56 -7.24 -75.33
CA ASP A 761 5.85 -7.17 -74.63
C ASP A 761 6.30 -5.69 -74.64
N GLY A 762 7.04 -5.26 -73.61
CA GLY A 762 7.16 -3.85 -73.26
C GLY A 762 8.55 -3.25 -73.40
N SER A 763 8.64 -1.96 -73.77
CA SER A 763 9.62 -1.03 -73.18
C SER A 763 9.46 0.43 -73.62
N ASN A 764 9.71 1.35 -72.68
CA ASN A 764 10.22 2.73 -72.83
C ASN A 764 9.74 3.63 -73.99
N LEU A 765 9.13 4.78 -73.65
CA LEU A 765 9.77 6.11 -73.83
C LEU A 765 9.01 7.29 -73.16
N GLN A 766 9.59 8.50 -73.24
CA GLN A 766 9.23 9.66 -72.40
C GLN A 766 8.39 10.77 -73.10
N ARG A 767 7.89 11.70 -72.26
CA ARG A 767 7.69 13.17 -72.44
C ARG A 767 6.34 13.75 -72.94
N SER A 768 6.05 14.91 -72.31
CA SER A 768 5.41 16.13 -72.87
C SER A 768 3.92 16.44 -72.64
N ARG A 769 3.65 17.10 -71.51
CA ARG A 769 2.99 18.43 -71.33
C ARG A 769 1.86 18.91 -72.28
N ARG A 770 0.86 19.56 -71.61
CA ARG A 770 -0.26 20.40 -72.12
C ARG A 770 -1.42 19.62 -72.78
N GLY A 771 -2.67 20.06 -72.68
CA GLY A 771 -3.22 21.14 -71.84
C GLY A 771 -4.53 21.73 -72.40
N GLY A 772 -5.49 22.03 -71.52
CA GLY A 772 -6.78 22.63 -71.88
C GLY A 772 -7.96 21.65 -71.83
N GLY A 773 -9.15 22.18 -71.56
CA GLY A 773 -10.45 21.48 -71.60
C GLY A 773 -11.57 22.49 -71.38
N ASN A 774 -12.84 22.12 -71.63
CA ASN A 774 -13.99 22.79 -71.02
C ASN A 774 -15.35 22.07 -71.18
N THR A 775 -16.25 22.35 -70.23
CA THR A 775 -17.73 22.40 -70.33
C THR A 775 -18.53 21.30 -71.07
N SER A 776 -19.01 20.35 -70.27
CA SER A 776 -20.44 20.10 -70.00
C SER A 776 -21.53 20.27 -71.09
N SER A 777 -22.16 19.15 -71.47
CA SER A 777 -23.63 18.95 -71.54
C SER A 777 -23.90 17.49 -71.98
N GLY A 778 -25.02 16.83 -71.66
CA GLY A 778 -26.22 17.27 -70.95
C GLY A 778 -27.48 16.63 -71.54
N GLY A 779 -27.60 15.30 -71.45
CA GLY A 779 -28.70 14.55 -72.09
C GLY A 779 -29.03 13.24 -71.37
N ARG A 780 -30.23 13.17 -70.80
CA ARG A 780 -30.80 11.94 -70.21
C ARG A 780 -31.40 11.08 -71.33
N VAL A 781 -31.08 9.80 -71.35
CA VAL A 781 -31.83 8.76 -72.09
C VAL A 781 -32.05 7.59 -71.14
N THR A 782 -33.29 7.09 -71.10
CA THR A 782 -33.69 5.95 -70.27
C THR A 782 -33.42 4.63 -70.98
N ALA A 783 -32.67 3.73 -70.34
CA ALA A 783 -32.98 2.30 -70.42
C ALA A 783 -34.30 2.08 -69.63
N VAL A 784 -35.29 1.31 -70.06
CA VAL A 784 -35.26 -0.05 -70.66
C VAL A 784 -34.73 -1.05 -69.65
N ASP A 785 -35.62 -1.93 -69.21
CA ASP A 785 -35.44 -2.74 -68.01
C ASP A 785 -34.40 -3.84 -68.23
N GLU A 786 -33.42 -3.92 -67.33
CA GLU A 786 -32.46 -5.03 -67.23
C GLU A 786 -32.86 -5.93 -66.06
N VAL A 787 -32.69 -7.26 -66.21
CA VAL A 787 -33.13 -8.27 -65.25
C VAL A 787 -32.38 -8.12 -63.91
N PRO A 788 -33.07 -8.14 -62.75
CA PRO A 788 -32.43 -7.87 -61.46
C PRO A 788 -31.50 -8.99 -61.02
N ILE A 789 -30.25 -8.62 -60.70
CA ILE A 789 -29.27 -9.47 -59.99
C ILE A 789 -28.57 -8.57 -58.96
N ALA A 790 -29.19 -8.39 -57.77
CA ALA A 790 -28.68 -7.46 -56.76
C ALA A 790 -29.00 -7.84 -55.30
N MET A 791 -27.92 -8.10 -54.55
CA MET A 791 -27.66 -7.83 -53.11
C MET A 791 -28.78 -7.85 -52.04
N VAL A 792 -28.72 -8.86 -51.15
CA VAL A 792 -28.84 -8.74 -49.67
C VAL A 792 -27.92 -9.79 -49.02
N VAL A 793 -27.15 -9.41 -48.01
CA VAL A 793 -26.56 -10.33 -47.01
C VAL A 793 -26.69 -9.66 -45.64
N ASP A 794 -27.21 -10.40 -44.65
CA ASP A 794 -27.59 -9.87 -43.34
C ASP A 794 -26.58 -10.20 -42.22
N ASP A 795 -25.59 -9.32 -42.02
CA ASP A 795 -25.13 -8.87 -40.69
C ASP A 795 -24.56 -7.45 -40.88
N GLY A 796 -25.03 -6.49 -40.08
CA GLY A 796 -24.71 -5.07 -40.19
C GLY A 796 -23.23 -4.70 -40.02
N LYS A 797 -22.39 -5.63 -39.54
CA LYS A 797 -20.93 -5.42 -39.38
C LYS A 797 -20.18 -5.34 -40.72
N SER A 798 -20.49 -6.25 -41.65
CA SER A 798 -19.73 -6.46 -42.89
C SER A 798 -19.74 -5.24 -43.84
N TRP A 799 -20.81 -4.43 -43.79
CA TRP A 799 -20.97 -3.23 -44.61
C TRP A 799 -20.01 -2.08 -44.25
N ILE A 800 -19.46 -2.07 -43.02
CA ILE A 800 -18.61 -0.98 -42.52
C ILE A 800 -17.18 -1.08 -43.06
N GLU A 801 -16.65 -2.31 -43.19
CA GLU A 801 -15.29 -2.54 -43.67
C GLU A 801 -15.19 -2.30 -45.19
N LEU A 802 -16.07 -2.92 -45.98
CA LEU A 802 -16.02 -2.78 -47.45
C LEU A 802 -16.33 -1.35 -47.96
N ARG A 803 -17.09 -0.52 -47.22
CA ARG A 803 -17.30 0.88 -47.61
C ARG A 803 -16.03 1.73 -47.55
N ARG A 804 -15.09 1.43 -46.65
CA ARG A 804 -13.83 2.20 -46.51
C ARG A 804 -12.95 2.14 -47.75
N TYR A 805 -12.91 1.00 -48.45
CA TYR A 805 -11.96 0.81 -49.55
C TYR A 805 -12.44 1.33 -50.91
N LYS A 806 -13.66 1.86 -51.00
CA LYS A 806 -14.23 2.39 -52.26
C LYS A 806 -13.45 3.57 -52.86
N HIS A 807 -12.59 4.25 -52.09
CA HIS A 807 -11.73 5.32 -52.63
C HIS A 807 -10.40 4.82 -53.23
N TYR A 808 -9.92 3.62 -52.85
CA TYR A 808 -8.56 3.15 -53.15
C TYR A 808 -8.33 2.77 -54.61
N PHE A 809 -9.33 2.20 -55.28
CA PHE A 809 -9.21 1.66 -56.63
C PHE A 809 -9.03 2.73 -57.75
N ASN A 810 -9.08 4.02 -57.42
CA ASN A 810 -8.95 5.12 -58.39
C ASN A 810 -7.49 5.42 -58.87
N LYS A 811 -6.49 4.59 -58.54
CA LYS A 811 -5.09 4.80 -58.99
C LYS A 811 -4.47 3.71 -59.86
N MET A 812 -5.06 2.51 -59.95
CA MET A 812 -4.81 1.67 -61.13
C MET A 812 -5.47 2.35 -62.33
N LYS A 813 -4.69 2.72 -63.37
CA LYS A 813 -5.23 3.47 -64.52
C LYS A 813 -6.01 2.57 -65.46
N GLY A 814 -7.29 2.37 -65.16
CA GLY A 814 -8.25 1.71 -66.06
C GLY A 814 -8.61 0.27 -65.65
N VAL A 815 -8.02 -0.26 -64.58
CA VAL A 815 -8.51 -1.50 -63.95
C VAL A 815 -9.67 -1.13 -63.01
N VAL A 816 -10.85 -1.72 -63.23
CA VAL A 816 -11.90 -1.79 -62.21
C VAL A 816 -12.00 -3.25 -61.78
N VAL A 817 -11.52 -3.54 -60.58
CA VAL A 817 -11.83 -4.76 -59.83
C VAL A 817 -12.88 -4.40 -58.79
N SER A 818 -13.98 -5.16 -58.75
CA SER A 818 -14.94 -5.09 -57.65
C SER A 818 -15.21 -6.49 -57.10
N PHE A 819 -15.18 -6.60 -55.78
CA PHE A 819 -15.41 -7.83 -55.03
C PHE A 819 -16.86 -7.86 -54.55
N GLU A 820 -17.54 -8.99 -54.69
CA GLU A 820 -18.95 -9.12 -54.33
C GLU A 820 -19.25 -10.44 -53.62
N VAL A 821 -20.21 -10.38 -52.69
CA VAL A 821 -20.77 -11.51 -51.93
C VAL A 821 -22.30 -11.36 -52.02
N VAL A 822 -23.00 -12.40 -52.45
CA VAL A 822 -24.35 -12.27 -53.05
C VAL A 822 -25.40 -13.18 -52.42
N ALA A 823 -26.54 -12.58 -52.06
CA ALA A 823 -27.92 -13.01 -52.42
C ALA A 823 -28.67 -11.74 -52.90
N GLY A 824 -30.01 -11.66 -52.99
CA GLY A 824 -30.67 -10.45 -53.53
C GLY A 824 -32.15 -10.22 -53.21
N GLU A 825 -32.56 -8.94 -53.08
CA GLU A 825 -33.97 -8.52 -53.14
C GLU A 825 -34.17 -7.04 -53.58
N GLU A 826 -35.33 -6.74 -54.20
CA GLU A 826 -35.75 -5.41 -54.69
C GLU A 826 -37.11 -4.99 -54.10
N LEU A 827 -37.31 -3.69 -53.79
CA LEU A 827 -38.65 -3.07 -53.65
C LEU A 827 -38.66 -1.57 -54.07
N PRO A 828 -39.83 -0.97 -54.41
CA PRO A 828 -39.91 0.18 -55.34
C PRO A 828 -39.92 1.61 -54.74
N LEU A 829 -39.87 2.59 -55.64
CA LEU A 829 -39.69 4.04 -55.42
C LEU A 829 -40.88 4.81 -54.79
N CYS A 830 -40.64 5.50 -53.67
CA CYS A 830 -41.34 6.76 -53.32
C CYS A 830 -40.42 7.73 -52.53
N HIS A 831 -40.83 9.00 -52.35
CA HIS A 831 -39.93 10.09 -51.92
C HIS A 831 -39.76 10.27 -50.40
N TRP A 832 -38.51 10.55 -50.01
CA TRP A 832 -38.04 11.36 -48.86
C TRP A 832 -39.07 11.84 -47.79
N ARG A 833 -38.90 11.39 -46.54
CA ARG A 833 -38.35 12.24 -45.44
C ARG A 833 -38.17 11.51 -44.10
N GLU A 834 -37.10 11.94 -43.40
CA GLU A 834 -36.86 11.91 -41.94
C GLU A 834 -36.80 10.54 -41.21
N ILE A 835 -36.11 10.56 -40.06
CA ILE A 835 -35.64 9.38 -39.33
C ILE A 835 -36.43 9.24 -38.02
N GLN A 836 -36.99 8.06 -37.76
CA GLN A 836 -37.41 7.65 -36.42
C GLN A 836 -37.16 6.15 -36.22
N ILE A 837 -36.53 5.79 -35.10
CA ILE A 837 -36.23 4.42 -34.70
C ILE A 837 -37.16 4.04 -33.54
N ILE A 838 -38.09 3.12 -33.77
CA ILE A 838 -38.80 2.39 -32.69
C ILE A 838 -38.92 0.92 -33.07
N LYS A 839 -38.32 0.07 -32.22
CA LYS A 839 -38.71 -1.28 -31.78
C LYS A 839 -39.69 -2.09 -32.64
N ASP A 840 -39.34 -3.35 -32.90
CA ASP A 840 -39.79 -4.43 -32.00
C ASP A 840 -38.96 -5.72 -32.15
N VAL A 841 -38.73 -6.41 -31.02
CA VAL A 841 -38.37 -7.83 -30.94
C VAL A 841 -39.16 -8.38 -29.75
N SER A 842 -39.93 -9.46 -29.96
CA SER A 842 -40.84 -10.01 -28.95
C SER A 842 -40.70 -11.53 -28.82
N GLY A 843 -40.83 -12.01 -27.58
CA GLY A 843 -40.42 -13.37 -27.19
C GLY A 843 -38.95 -13.39 -26.73
N ILE A 844 -38.58 -14.01 -25.60
CA ILE A 844 -39.31 -14.97 -24.76
C ILE A 844 -39.28 -14.52 -23.28
N ILE A 845 -40.43 -14.62 -22.60
CA ILE A 845 -40.71 -14.75 -21.14
C ILE A 845 -42.07 -14.10 -20.85
N LYS A 846 -42.92 -14.76 -20.04
CA LYS A 846 -44.28 -14.28 -19.71
C LYS A 846 -44.27 -13.40 -18.45
N PRO A 847 -44.83 -12.18 -18.47
CA PRO A 847 -44.88 -11.33 -17.30
C PRO A 847 -46.04 -11.74 -16.36
N SER A 848 -45.71 -12.19 -15.15
CA SER A 848 -46.68 -12.28 -14.06
C SER A 848 -46.02 -11.92 -12.72
N ARG A 849 -46.63 -10.96 -12.00
CA ARG A 849 -46.17 -10.37 -10.71
C ARG A 849 -45.00 -9.37 -10.74
N LEU A 850 -45.00 -8.43 -11.69
CA LEU A 850 -44.35 -7.12 -11.50
C LEU A 850 -45.41 -6.07 -11.13
N LYS A 851 -45.51 -5.72 -9.84
CA LYS A 851 -46.33 -4.59 -9.37
C LYS A 851 -45.48 -3.32 -9.30
N VAL A 852 -45.46 -2.56 -10.39
CA VAL A 852 -44.95 -1.18 -10.36
C VAL A 852 -46.06 -0.28 -9.80
N PHE A 853 -45.80 0.42 -8.70
CA PHE A 853 -46.70 1.47 -8.21
C PHE A 853 -46.50 2.76 -9.03
N HIS A 854 -47.60 3.36 -9.48
CA HIS A 854 -47.58 4.61 -10.24
C HIS A 854 -47.39 5.80 -9.27
N PRO A 855 -46.40 6.70 -9.47
CA PRO A 855 -46.03 7.72 -8.49
C PRO A 855 -46.88 9.00 -8.57
N ASP A 856 -48.21 8.88 -8.60
CA ASP A 856 -49.15 10.03 -8.69
C ASP A 856 -49.93 10.28 -7.38
N THR A 857 -49.44 9.80 -6.23
CA THR A 857 -50.15 9.96 -4.93
C THR A 857 -49.24 10.34 -3.76
N LEU A 858 -48.53 11.46 -3.88
CA LEU A 858 -47.81 12.08 -2.75
C LEU A 858 -47.85 13.62 -2.85
N ASN A 859 -49.00 14.19 -2.49
CA ASN A 859 -49.24 15.64 -2.49
C ASN A 859 -49.43 16.18 -1.06
N THR A 860 -48.32 16.47 -0.38
CA THR A 860 -48.29 17.11 0.95
C THR A 860 -47.08 18.03 1.09
N ASN A 861 -47.31 19.24 1.61
CA ASN A 861 -46.27 20.27 1.78
C ASN A 861 -45.14 19.82 2.72
N ILE A 862 -43.89 20.00 2.28
CA ILE A 862 -42.76 20.31 3.16
C ILE A 862 -41.98 21.48 2.52
N GLN A 863 -42.05 22.66 3.14
CA GLN A 863 -41.15 23.77 2.87
C GLN A 863 -40.17 23.90 4.04
N GLY A 864 -38.87 23.95 3.74
CA GLY A 864 -37.81 24.23 4.71
C GLY A 864 -37.16 22.98 5.33
N LEU A 865 -35.87 23.15 5.67
CA LEU A 865 -34.94 22.17 6.25
C LEU A 865 -34.53 21.01 5.33
N GLY A 866 -33.22 20.83 5.16
CA GLY A 866 -32.65 19.83 4.25
C GLY A 866 -32.51 18.45 4.89
N VAL A 867 -33.14 17.43 4.30
CA VAL A 867 -33.09 16.03 4.75
C VAL A 867 -32.54 15.16 3.62
N LYS A 868 -31.65 14.21 3.94
CA LYS A 868 -31.18 13.20 2.98
C LYS A 868 -32.28 12.15 2.73
N THR A 869 -32.89 12.17 1.56
CA THR A 869 -33.83 11.11 1.13
C THR A 869 -33.07 9.84 0.74
N THR A 870 -33.22 8.77 1.52
CA THR A 870 -32.70 7.43 1.19
C THR A 870 -33.84 6.58 0.65
N ILE A 871 -33.73 6.12 -0.59
CA ILE A 871 -34.65 5.12 -1.17
C ILE A 871 -34.13 3.73 -0.79
N LEU A 872 -34.99 2.91 -0.20
CA LEU A 872 -34.72 1.49 0.06
C LEU A 872 -35.36 0.66 -1.05
N VAL A 873 -34.58 -0.26 -1.63
CA VAL A 873 -35.05 -1.28 -2.57
C VAL A 873 -34.67 -2.63 -1.99
N GLU A 874 -35.64 -3.53 -1.89
CA GLU A 874 -35.47 -4.90 -1.42
C GLU A 874 -35.78 -5.85 -2.58
N VAL A 875 -34.89 -6.81 -2.83
CA VAL A 875 -34.97 -7.75 -3.94
C VAL A 875 -34.90 -9.16 -3.39
N SER A 876 -35.90 -9.97 -3.71
CA SER A 876 -35.99 -11.38 -3.34
C SER A 876 -35.98 -12.23 -4.61
N ILE A 877 -35.29 -13.38 -4.56
CA ILE A 877 -35.10 -14.29 -5.69
C ILE A 877 -35.35 -15.71 -5.17
N ASP A 878 -36.49 -16.29 -5.55
CA ASP A 878 -37.02 -17.51 -4.90
C ASP A 878 -36.46 -18.83 -5.46
N SER A 879 -35.68 -18.81 -6.55
CA SER A 879 -35.03 -19.99 -7.14
C SER A 879 -33.88 -19.62 -8.10
N ILE A 880 -32.85 -20.48 -8.17
CA ILE A 880 -31.74 -20.42 -9.15
C ILE A 880 -31.65 -21.78 -9.85
N SER A 881 -31.17 -21.80 -11.10
CA SER A 881 -30.81 -23.01 -11.87
C SER A 881 -29.37 -22.89 -12.39
N ASP A 882 -28.72 -24.02 -12.68
CA ASP A 882 -27.26 -24.22 -12.54
C ASP A 882 -26.31 -23.61 -13.61
N GLU A 883 -26.59 -22.40 -14.12
CA GLU A 883 -25.68 -21.65 -15.01
C GLU A 883 -25.22 -20.32 -14.38
N GLY A 884 -24.31 -20.44 -13.40
CA GLY A 884 -23.92 -19.37 -12.47
C GLY A 884 -23.12 -18.16 -12.99
N SER A 885 -23.02 -17.93 -14.31
CA SER A 885 -22.30 -16.77 -14.87
C SER A 885 -23.15 -15.49 -14.95
N ASP A 886 -24.36 -15.62 -15.51
CA ASP A 886 -25.01 -14.44 -16.12
C ASP A 886 -26.02 -13.73 -15.21
N ILE A 887 -26.42 -14.37 -14.10
CA ILE A 887 -27.27 -13.73 -13.06
C ILE A 887 -26.51 -12.57 -12.39
N VAL A 888 -25.20 -12.70 -12.15
CA VAL A 888 -24.38 -11.61 -11.59
C VAL A 888 -24.32 -10.43 -12.56
N LYS A 889 -24.17 -10.69 -13.86
CA LYS A 889 -24.23 -9.66 -14.91
C LYS A 889 -25.60 -8.99 -14.94
N LEU A 890 -26.69 -9.76 -14.88
CA LEU A 890 -28.07 -9.25 -14.89
C LEU A 890 -28.37 -8.33 -13.68
N VAL A 891 -27.94 -8.72 -12.48
CA VAL A 891 -28.10 -7.93 -11.24
C VAL A 891 -27.29 -6.63 -11.32
N LEU A 892 -26.05 -6.70 -11.81
CA LEU A 892 -25.21 -5.51 -12.02
C LEU A 892 -25.81 -4.57 -13.10
N SER A 893 -26.32 -5.11 -14.22
CA SER A 893 -26.98 -4.33 -15.26
C SER A 893 -28.27 -3.66 -14.78
N LEU A 894 -29.06 -4.33 -13.93
CA LEU A 894 -30.26 -3.74 -13.31
C LEU A 894 -29.90 -2.62 -12.34
N ALA A 895 -28.88 -2.81 -11.50
CA ALA A 895 -28.36 -1.75 -10.63
C ALA A 895 -27.84 -0.54 -11.46
N PHE A 896 -27.14 -0.81 -12.57
CA PHE A 896 -26.63 0.22 -13.47
C PHE A 896 -27.75 0.99 -14.18
N LEU A 897 -28.82 0.33 -14.64
CA LEU A 897 -29.99 0.99 -15.22
C LEU A 897 -30.70 1.90 -14.22
N VAL A 898 -30.91 1.44 -12.98
CA VAL A 898 -31.57 2.23 -11.92
C VAL A 898 -30.72 3.44 -11.53
N GLY A 899 -29.38 3.30 -11.52
CA GLY A 899 -28.47 4.42 -11.34
C GLY A 899 -28.55 5.43 -12.49
N ALA A 900 -28.39 4.97 -13.74
CA ALA A 900 -28.38 5.82 -14.92
C ALA A 900 -29.67 6.63 -15.10
N TYR A 901 -30.84 6.01 -14.89
CA TYR A 901 -32.14 6.67 -15.09
C TYR A 901 -32.44 7.79 -14.07
N SER A 902 -31.72 7.84 -12.95
CA SER A 902 -31.83 8.92 -11.95
C SER A 902 -30.88 10.10 -12.21
N VAL A 903 -29.74 9.88 -12.88
CA VAL A 903 -28.75 10.93 -13.16
C VAL A 903 -29.27 11.91 -14.21
N ASP A 904 -29.95 11.40 -15.25
CA ASP A 904 -30.35 12.14 -16.45
C ASP A 904 -31.50 13.17 -16.26
N LYS A 905 -31.90 13.41 -15.00
CA LYS A 905 -32.85 14.47 -14.60
C LYS A 905 -32.37 15.37 -13.45
N ALA A 906 -31.13 15.22 -12.98
CA ALA A 906 -30.62 15.88 -11.77
C ALA A 906 -29.67 17.05 -12.06
N SER A 907 -29.94 17.88 -13.08
CA SER A 907 -29.14 19.07 -13.41
C SER A 907 -29.35 20.22 -12.41
N GLY A 908 -28.96 20.04 -11.14
CA GLY A 908 -29.06 21.10 -10.12
C GLY A 908 -29.08 20.71 -8.64
N ALA A 909 -28.65 19.51 -8.21
CA ALA A 909 -28.47 19.21 -6.78
C ALA A 909 -27.40 18.14 -6.54
N ASN A 910 -26.48 18.39 -5.60
CA ASN A 910 -25.46 17.41 -5.20
C ASN A 910 -26.00 16.43 -4.13
N ASN A 911 -25.42 15.23 -4.11
CA ASN A 911 -25.60 14.16 -3.11
C ASN A 911 -26.97 13.43 -3.10
N MET A 912 -27.14 12.48 -4.03
CA MET A 912 -28.00 11.31 -3.83
C MET A 912 -27.12 10.07 -3.63
N ALA A 913 -27.45 9.22 -2.64
CA ALA A 913 -26.65 8.04 -2.31
C ALA A 913 -27.53 6.80 -2.12
N ILE A 914 -27.30 5.77 -2.94
CA ILE A 914 -28.01 4.49 -2.87
C ILE A 914 -27.21 3.54 -1.97
N LYS A 915 -27.86 2.95 -0.96
CA LYS A 915 -27.26 1.91 -0.10
C LYS A 915 -28.10 0.63 -0.18
N ILE A 916 -27.58 -0.37 -0.90
CA ILE A 916 -28.11 -1.73 -0.87
C ILE A 916 -27.85 -2.29 0.54
N LYS A 917 -28.91 -2.67 1.26
CA LYS A 917 -28.82 -2.98 2.70
C LYS A 917 -28.72 -4.48 3.02
N LYS A 918 -29.20 -5.34 2.12
CA LYS A 918 -29.08 -6.81 2.21
C LYS A 918 -29.29 -7.44 0.84
N ILE A 919 -28.60 -8.54 0.56
CA ILE A 919 -28.98 -9.52 -0.46
C ILE A 919 -29.26 -10.81 0.31
N VAL A 920 -30.36 -11.50 0.00
CA VAL A 920 -30.71 -12.78 0.61
C VAL A 920 -30.78 -13.81 -0.50
N ILE A 921 -29.89 -14.80 -0.44
CA ILE A 921 -29.91 -15.97 -1.31
C ILE A 921 -30.40 -17.13 -0.44
N GLY A 922 -31.52 -17.75 -0.82
CA GLY A 922 -32.01 -18.95 -0.15
C GLY A 922 -31.20 -20.17 -0.57
N SER A 923 -30.77 -20.99 0.39
CA SER A 923 -30.16 -22.28 0.10
C SER A 923 -31.23 -23.28 -0.36
N CYS A 924 -31.05 -23.84 -1.56
CA CYS A 924 -31.80 -25.02 -1.98
C CYS A 924 -31.12 -26.29 -1.42
N SER A 925 -31.90 -27.30 -1.03
CA SER A 925 -31.38 -28.48 -0.33
C SER A 925 -31.77 -29.79 -1.00
N MET A 926 -30.96 -30.20 -1.98
CA MET A 926 -30.42 -31.57 -2.10
C MET A 926 -29.32 -31.63 -3.16
#